data_AF-A0A3C1X521-F1
#
_entry.id   AF-A0A3C1X521-F1
#
_cell.length_a   1.000
_cell.length_b   1.000
_cell.length_c   1.000
_cell.angle_alpha   90.00
_cell.angle_beta   90.00
_cell.angle_gamma   90.00
#
_symmetry.space_group_name_H-M   'P 1'
#
loop_
_entity.id
_entity.type
_entity.pdbx_description
1 polymer ?
#
loop_
_entity_poly.entity_id
_entity_poly.type
_entity_poly.pdbx_seq_one_letter_code
_entity_poly.pdbx_strand_id
1 'polypeptide(L)'
;MKPSFACSACGFRFRADGKYIGRRVRCPNSACGQAVLLQPLSERAVQSTASHSDLGTAVKVTPVPRSVPSRWPLALLGIAAMGGISLLVLQAAQFWLTPADLQAASSQPAVSVPAEPQLTAEQIAAQQQAAAQAALEKARRDKLDQQVIPYLKQYCIDCHGEENQEAGIVVHDLRAPQDFLADFHRWERVYRMINAGVMPPADHTSLPAPEQQQAVAKILHSELYEFDCRIVRSPGRSTLRRLNRAEYNNTIRDLFGLQITPADRFPQDDVGEGFDNIGDVLSVPPLLMEKYLDAAEEVAAAVIDLRDFSKGVTQTFTADLLNHGGNKPGVDDKGYAWLNTNGRLSTKLTVPADGRYRIQVDLTATQAGDEFAKAAIVVDGQVAKEAEVPGLRREQEFEQTVELKAGEHEIAGEFLNDFYDPAAPERRRDRNLGIRKMIVTGPEGGGVELWHETHRKFVISRPAEGKSAAQAADEVLRPFLRRAFRRPVTPEELQRYTGLVERTMTELSETYDYGLYVALQAVLVSPDFLFRVEADPPADAKDRALSPFEVASRLSYFLWSSMPDEELLQLAEAGRILEPDVLRQQVRRMLQDPKSEALSRNFAAQWLNLRNLADVRPNPEVYPDFDNALRQSMSRETELLFSTITREDRSIEEFLTADYSFVNERLARHYGIAGVTGEEFVRVSLAGTQRAGVLTHASILTLTSNPGRTSPVKRGKWILENILAEVPPPAPAGVPPLEEAGKDVSGLSLRERMELHRKDPACAVCHRILDPLGMGFENFDGTGRWRDQDAGKAVDASGELFGGDRFSGPSELLGILKARKERFFRAFSEKMLIYSLGRGLEYYDRCAVEDALIQLKNNGYRFSALVEAIVTSDAFLRRAGRRDLVPEAGSGG
;
A
#
# COMPACT_ATOMS: atom_id res chain seq x y z
N MET A 1 -14.98 -1.43 -42.56
CA MET A 1 -16.06 -2.44 -42.44
C MET A 1 -16.90 -2.09 -41.22
N LYS A 2 -18.24 -2.19 -41.27
CA LYS A 2 -19.08 -1.92 -40.09
C LYS A 2 -18.84 -3.00 -39.01
N PRO A 3 -18.66 -2.65 -37.72
CA PRO A 3 -18.40 -3.60 -36.66
C PRO A 3 -19.55 -4.62 -36.54
N SER A 4 -19.19 -5.88 -36.29
CA SER A 4 -20.16 -6.97 -36.12
C SER A 4 -20.43 -7.16 -34.63
N PHE A 5 -21.70 -7.18 -34.27
CA PHE A 5 -22.17 -7.34 -32.89
C PHE A 5 -22.96 -8.63 -32.76
N ALA A 6 -23.03 -9.19 -31.56
CA ALA A 6 -23.92 -10.31 -31.23
C ALA A 6 -24.87 -9.89 -30.10
N CYS A 7 -26.15 -10.23 -30.24
CA CYS A 7 -27.13 -10.07 -29.17
C CYS A 7 -26.73 -10.98 -27.99
N SER A 8 -26.54 -10.42 -26.80
CA SER A 8 -26.17 -11.21 -25.60
C SER A 8 -27.27 -12.20 -25.18
N ALA A 9 -28.53 -11.92 -25.51
CA ALA A 9 -29.66 -12.78 -25.12
C ALA A 9 -29.89 -13.97 -26.06
N CYS A 10 -29.62 -13.85 -27.36
CA CYS A 10 -29.94 -14.90 -28.35
C CYS A 10 -28.82 -15.22 -29.34
N GLY A 11 -27.66 -14.57 -29.23
CA GLY A 11 -26.51 -14.78 -30.10
C GLY A 11 -26.67 -14.25 -31.53
N PHE A 12 -27.80 -13.65 -31.90
CA PHE A 12 -28.05 -13.14 -33.25
C PHE A 12 -27.03 -12.07 -33.62
N ARG A 13 -26.30 -12.28 -34.72
CA ARG A 13 -25.25 -11.39 -35.19
C ARG A 13 -25.79 -10.38 -36.18
N PHE A 14 -25.48 -9.11 -35.98
CA PHE A 14 -25.89 -8.04 -36.89
C PHE A 14 -24.84 -6.93 -36.93
N ARG A 15 -24.85 -6.15 -38.01
CA ARG A 15 -23.95 -5.00 -38.17
C ARG A 15 -24.69 -3.73 -37.78
N ALA A 16 -24.12 -2.98 -36.86
CA ALA A 16 -24.66 -1.70 -36.41
C ALA A 16 -23.61 -0.60 -36.61
N ASP A 17 -24.07 0.64 -36.64
CA ASP A 17 -23.21 1.81 -36.78
C ASP A 17 -22.50 2.10 -35.45
N GLY A 18 -21.24 2.55 -35.47
CA GLY A 18 -20.39 2.68 -34.27
C GLY A 18 -20.94 3.62 -33.19
N LYS A 19 -21.83 4.54 -33.57
CA LYS A 19 -22.51 5.50 -32.68
C LYS A 19 -23.49 4.88 -31.66
N TYR A 20 -23.78 3.58 -31.75
CA TYR A 20 -24.70 2.88 -30.83
C TYR A 20 -23.98 2.06 -29.74
N ILE A 21 -22.64 2.09 -29.70
CA ILE A 21 -21.85 1.43 -28.65
C ILE A 21 -22.20 2.07 -27.29
N GLY A 22 -22.53 1.24 -26.30
CA GLY A 22 -22.94 1.69 -24.96
C GLY A 22 -24.42 2.11 -24.81
N ARG A 23 -25.25 2.03 -25.86
CA ARG A 23 -26.70 2.27 -25.77
C ARG A 23 -27.49 0.96 -25.86
N ARG A 24 -28.65 0.88 -25.17
CA ARG A 24 -29.59 -0.25 -25.33
C ARG A 24 -30.36 -0.10 -26.64
N VAL A 25 -30.31 -1.13 -27.48
CA VAL A 25 -31.01 -1.18 -28.77
C VAL A 25 -31.84 -2.46 -28.84
N ARG A 26 -33.02 -2.37 -29.46
CA ARG A 26 -33.90 -3.52 -29.61
C ARG A 26 -33.32 -4.50 -30.62
N CYS A 27 -33.22 -5.79 -30.24
CA CYS A 27 -32.67 -6.82 -31.11
C CYS A 27 -33.45 -6.88 -32.44
N PRO A 28 -32.77 -6.79 -33.60
CA PRO A 28 -33.45 -6.81 -34.90
C PRO A 28 -34.01 -8.20 -35.27
N ASN A 29 -33.67 -9.25 -34.53
CA ASN A 29 -34.38 -10.52 -34.64
C ASN A 29 -35.77 -10.36 -34.00
N SER A 30 -36.81 -10.38 -34.84
CA SER A 30 -38.21 -10.20 -34.46
C SER A 30 -38.69 -11.26 -33.45
N ALA A 31 -38.07 -12.44 -33.41
CA ALA A 31 -38.38 -13.47 -32.43
C ALA A 31 -37.78 -13.18 -31.03
N CYS A 32 -36.74 -12.35 -30.95
CA CYS A 32 -36.08 -12.00 -29.69
C CYS A 32 -36.67 -10.73 -29.07
N GLY A 33 -36.76 -9.64 -29.82
CA GLY A 33 -37.42 -8.38 -29.41
C GLY A 33 -36.88 -7.66 -28.16
N GLN A 34 -35.88 -8.22 -27.47
CA GLN A 34 -35.30 -7.70 -26.22
C GLN A 34 -34.40 -6.49 -26.46
N ALA A 35 -34.35 -5.57 -25.50
CA ALA A 35 -33.43 -4.43 -25.52
C ALA A 35 -32.07 -4.86 -24.97
N VAL A 36 -31.04 -4.88 -25.82
CA VAL A 36 -29.70 -5.36 -25.47
C VAL A 36 -28.66 -4.26 -25.60
N LEU A 37 -27.67 -4.28 -24.70
CA LEU A 37 -26.53 -3.37 -24.73
C LEU A 37 -25.49 -3.88 -25.74
N LEU A 38 -25.09 -3.06 -26.71
CA LEU A 38 -24.14 -3.47 -27.74
C LEU A 38 -22.69 -3.40 -27.23
N GLN A 39 -21.99 -4.53 -27.24
CA GLN A 39 -20.54 -4.62 -27.02
C GLN A 39 -19.82 -5.09 -28.29
N PRO A 40 -18.71 -4.45 -28.70
CA PRO A 40 -17.95 -4.85 -29.88
C PRO A 40 -17.25 -6.20 -29.65
N LEU A 41 -17.31 -7.09 -30.64
CA LEU A 41 -16.54 -8.32 -30.63
C LEU A 41 -15.08 -8.00 -30.97
N SER A 42 -14.13 -8.35 -30.09
CA SER A 42 -12.70 -8.27 -30.39
C SER A 42 -12.30 -9.37 -31.39
N GLU A 43 -11.52 -9.01 -32.41
CA GLU A 43 -10.99 -9.94 -33.40
C GLU A 43 -9.87 -10.79 -32.80
N ARG A 44 -10.21 -11.94 -32.18
CA ARG A 44 -9.36 -13.15 -32.08
C ARG A 44 -10.10 -14.26 -31.35
N ALA A 45 -10.87 -15.06 -32.09
CA ALA A 45 -11.28 -16.41 -31.70
C ALA A 45 -11.73 -17.21 -32.93
N VAL A 46 -10.76 -17.76 -33.64
CA VAL A 46 -10.86 -18.78 -34.71
C VAL A 46 -9.62 -19.64 -34.42
N GLN A 47 -9.62 -20.92 -34.04
CA GLN A 47 -10.42 -22.10 -34.37
C GLN A 47 -10.08 -23.19 -33.32
N SER A 48 -11.06 -23.97 -32.86
CA SER A 48 -10.95 -25.43 -32.81
C SER A 48 -12.34 -26.04 -32.71
N THR A 49 -12.72 -26.79 -33.73
CA THR A 49 -14.02 -27.42 -33.96
C THR A 49 -14.04 -28.87 -33.50
N ALA A 50 -15.28 -29.36 -33.26
CA ALA A 50 -15.76 -30.75 -33.34
C ALA A 50 -15.39 -31.69 -32.17
N SER A 51 -16.25 -32.59 -31.66
CA SER A 51 -17.61 -33.03 -32.01
C SER A 51 -18.13 -34.07 -30.99
N HIS A 52 -19.46 -34.21 -30.89
CA HIS A 52 -20.26 -35.41 -30.52
C HIS A 52 -20.20 -35.92 -29.05
N SER A 53 -21.23 -35.68 -28.23
CA SER A 53 -22.54 -36.38 -28.08
C SER A 53 -22.49 -37.64 -27.21
N ASP A 54 -23.08 -37.60 -26.01
CA ASP A 54 -24.28 -38.39 -25.68
C ASP A 54 -24.79 -38.19 -24.23
N LEU A 55 -26.12 -38.05 -24.14
CA LEU A 55 -27.08 -38.63 -23.18
C LEU A 55 -26.57 -38.87 -21.73
N GLY A 56 -27.11 -38.25 -20.68
CA GLY A 56 -28.53 -38.12 -20.36
C GLY A 56 -28.84 -38.96 -19.11
N THR A 57 -29.06 -38.34 -17.95
CA THR A 57 -29.90 -38.91 -16.88
C THR A 57 -30.28 -37.85 -15.85
N ALA A 58 -31.57 -37.58 -15.74
CA ALA A 58 -32.18 -36.82 -14.66
C ALA A 58 -32.50 -37.76 -13.49
N VAL A 59 -32.16 -37.38 -12.25
CA VAL A 59 -32.80 -37.95 -11.06
C VAL A 59 -33.05 -36.84 -10.02
N LYS A 60 -34.32 -36.77 -9.62
CA LYS A 60 -34.93 -35.95 -8.57
C LYS A 60 -34.28 -36.20 -7.20
N VAL A 61 -34.16 -35.15 -6.38
CA VAL A 61 -34.01 -35.28 -4.92
C VAL A 61 -35.24 -34.67 -4.25
N THR A 62 -35.96 -35.53 -3.53
CA THR A 62 -37.12 -35.28 -2.67
C THR A 62 -36.71 -34.78 -1.28
N PRO A 63 -37.56 -34.01 -0.57
CA PRO A 63 -37.32 -33.61 0.82
C PRO A 63 -37.81 -34.67 1.81
N VAL A 64 -37.15 -34.80 2.97
CA VAL A 64 -37.59 -35.63 4.09
C VAL A 64 -37.83 -34.75 5.34
N PRO A 65 -38.99 -34.86 6.01
CA PRO A 65 -39.28 -34.20 7.28
C PRO A 65 -39.12 -35.18 8.46
N ARG A 66 -39.05 -34.67 9.71
CA ARG A 66 -39.69 -35.30 10.88
C ARG A 66 -39.68 -34.42 12.15
N SER A 67 -40.73 -34.64 12.92
CA SER A 67 -41.29 -33.88 14.04
C SER A 67 -40.95 -34.45 15.44
N VAL A 68 -41.23 -33.60 16.44
CA VAL A 68 -41.30 -33.66 17.93
C VAL A 68 -41.83 -34.97 18.57
N PRO A 69 -41.71 -35.17 19.91
CA PRO A 69 -42.80 -34.79 20.83
C PRO A 69 -42.41 -34.26 22.24
N SER A 70 -43.44 -33.69 22.89
CA SER A 70 -43.60 -32.98 24.17
C SER A 70 -43.72 -33.83 25.45
N ARG A 71 -43.61 -33.21 26.65
CA ARG A 71 -44.45 -33.47 27.86
C ARG A 71 -44.39 -32.33 28.92
N TRP A 72 -45.56 -32.05 29.51
CA TRP A 72 -45.97 -31.08 30.59
C TRP A 72 -45.91 -31.73 32.01
N PRO A 73 -46.30 -31.15 33.19
CA PRO A 73 -47.27 -30.04 33.45
C PRO A 73 -47.09 -29.05 34.66
N LEU A 74 -47.88 -27.96 34.61
CA LEU A 74 -48.65 -27.13 35.60
C LEU A 74 -48.49 -27.18 37.14
N ALA A 75 -48.50 -25.97 37.77
CA ALA A 75 -49.31 -25.52 38.94
C ALA A 75 -48.98 -24.02 39.26
N LEU A 76 -49.85 -23.00 39.13
CA LEU A 76 -51.01 -22.51 39.92
C LEU A 76 -50.70 -21.42 40.98
N LEU A 77 -51.39 -20.26 40.83
CA LEU A 77 -51.91 -19.26 41.81
C LEU A 77 -50.87 -18.50 42.71
N GLY A 78 -50.97 -17.21 43.05
CA GLY A 78 -52.00 -16.16 42.95
C GLY A 78 -51.86 -15.21 44.17
N ILE A 79 -52.34 -13.95 44.05
CA ILE A 79 -52.63 -12.94 45.12
C ILE A 79 -51.39 -12.14 45.61
N ALA A 80 -51.17 -10.84 45.34
CA ALA A 80 -51.92 -9.57 45.52
C ALA A 80 -51.65 -8.81 46.85
N ALA A 81 -51.75 -7.48 46.75
CA ALA A 81 -51.81 -6.41 47.78
C ALA A 81 -50.47 -5.71 48.13
N MET A 82 -50.25 -4.47 47.66
CA MET A 82 -50.63 -3.17 48.30
C MET A 82 -49.85 -2.95 49.62
N GLY A 83 -49.12 -1.86 49.88
CA GLY A 83 -49.24 -0.47 49.43
C GLY A 83 -49.34 0.42 50.68
N GLY A 84 -48.43 1.38 50.83
CA GLY A 84 -48.73 2.66 51.48
C GLY A 84 -48.11 3.01 52.85
N ILE A 85 -47.36 4.11 52.81
CA ILE A 85 -47.53 5.34 53.62
C ILE A 85 -46.84 5.45 55.00
N SER A 86 -45.96 6.46 55.03
CA SER A 86 -45.35 7.25 56.11
C SER A 86 -46.25 7.60 57.31
N LEU A 87 -45.66 7.89 58.48
CA LEU A 87 -45.85 9.14 59.24
C LEU A 87 -45.08 9.18 60.60
N LEU A 88 -44.42 10.34 60.85
CA LEU A 88 -44.23 11.13 62.10
C LEU A 88 -43.93 10.43 63.46
N VAL A 89 -42.82 10.68 64.21
CA VAL A 89 -42.26 11.91 64.87
C VAL A 89 -42.56 11.96 66.40
N LEU A 90 -41.59 12.52 67.18
CA LEU A 90 -41.64 12.97 68.61
C LEU A 90 -41.58 11.82 69.68
N GLN A 91 -40.93 11.93 70.85
CA GLN A 91 -40.21 13.00 71.54
C GLN A 91 -39.38 12.41 72.71
N ALA A 92 -38.30 13.13 73.03
CA ALA A 92 -37.51 13.22 74.26
C ALA A 92 -38.18 12.85 75.62
N ALA A 93 -37.41 12.19 76.50
CA ALA A 93 -37.36 12.49 77.94
C ALA A 93 -36.05 11.99 78.58
N GLN A 94 -35.26 12.93 79.11
CA GLN A 94 -34.18 12.71 80.08
C GLN A 94 -34.79 12.58 81.49
N PHE A 95 -34.21 11.79 82.40
CA PHE A 95 -33.59 12.25 83.68
C PHE A 95 -33.27 11.09 84.67
N TRP A 96 -31.97 10.99 85.04
CA TRP A 96 -31.33 10.83 86.37
C TRP A 96 -31.25 9.49 87.15
N LEU A 97 -29.98 9.04 87.30
CA LEU A 97 -29.24 8.46 88.46
C LEU A 97 -29.76 7.18 89.16
N THR A 98 -28.97 6.27 89.76
CA THR A 98 -27.67 6.32 90.46
C THR A 98 -26.91 4.97 90.40
N PRO A 99 -25.59 4.94 90.73
CA PRO A 99 -24.78 3.74 90.81
C PRO A 99 -24.66 3.17 92.23
N ALA A 100 -25.30 2.03 92.48
CA ALA A 100 -25.07 1.05 93.56
C ALA A 100 -26.17 -0.01 93.35
N ASP A 101 -25.91 -1.19 92.82
CA ASP A 101 -25.16 -2.23 93.51
C ASP A 101 -24.36 -3.07 92.51
N LEU A 102 -23.05 -2.96 92.66
CA LEU A 102 -22.11 -3.97 92.24
C LEU A 102 -22.35 -5.23 93.10
N GLN A 103 -22.28 -6.38 92.43
CA GLN A 103 -22.08 -7.74 92.98
C GLN A 103 -23.32 -8.51 93.48
N ALA A 104 -23.96 -9.22 92.55
CA ALA A 104 -24.16 -10.66 92.70
C ALA A 104 -24.33 -11.31 91.33
N ALA A 105 -23.44 -12.26 91.03
CA ALA A 105 -23.41 -13.03 89.80
C ALA A 105 -24.69 -13.86 89.60
N SER A 106 -25.21 -13.93 88.37
CA SER A 106 -25.58 -15.20 87.71
C SER A 106 -26.17 -14.97 86.30
N SER A 107 -25.31 -15.22 85.31
CA SER A 107 -25.59 -15.98 84.08
C SER A 107 -27.00 -15.96 83.46
N GLN A 108 -27.14 -15.21 82.36
CA GLN A 108 -27.89 -15.67 81.18
C GLN A 108 -27.06 -15.37 79.92
N PRO A 109 -27.00 -16.28 78.92
CA PRO A 109 -26.32 -15.99 77.67
C PRO A 109 -27.21 -15.10 76.78
N ALA A 110 -26.68 -13.95 76.39
CA ALA A 110 -27.28 -13.15 75.34
C ALA A 110 -27.01 -13.81 73.98
N VAL A 111 -28.09 -14.02 73.22
CA VAL A 111 -28.06 -14.39 71.80
C VAL A 111 -27.22 -13.35 71.06
N SER A 112 -26.11 -13.78 70.48
CA SER A 112 -25.32 -12.98 69.55
C SER A 112 -26.12 -12.76 68.26
N VAL A 113 -26.56 -11.52 68.03
CA VAL A 113 -26.95 -11.08 66.69
C VAL A 113 -25.67 -11.05 65.85
N PRO A 114 -25.58 -11.74 64.70
CA PRO A 114 -24.42 -11.61 63.84
C PRO A 114 -24.34 -10.17 63.33
N ALA A 115 -23.17 -9.54 63.50
CA ALA A 115 -22.89 -8.24 62.91
C ALA A 115 -23.05 -8.33 61.39
N GLU A 116 -23.83 -7.42 60.81
CA GLU A 116 -23.91 -7.27 59.35
C GLU A 116 -22.50 -7.08 58.77
N PRO A 117 -22.14 -7.79 57.68
CA PRO A 117 -20.82 -7.65 57.09
C PRO A 117 -20.63 -6.21 56.57
N GLN A 118 -19.64 -5.51 57.14
CA GLN A 118 -19.26 -4.17 56.68
C GLN A 118 -18.58 -4.28 55.31
N LEU A 119 -19.11 -3.56 54.32
CA LEU A 119 -18.55 -3.49 52.97
C LEU A 119 -17.12 -2.92 53.00
N THR A 120 -16.23 -3.48 52.19
CA THR A 120 -14.86 -2.98 52.04
C THR A 120 -14.83 -1.65 51.27
N ALA A 121 -13.75 -0.87 51.41
CA ALA A 121 -13.57 0.38 50.66
C ALA A 121 -13.66 0.19 49.14
N GLU A 122 -13.24 -0.96 48.63
CA GLU A 122 -13.32 -1.36 47.22
C GLU A 122 -14.77 -1.63 46.79
N GLN A 123 -15.56 -2.27 47.65
CA GLN A 123 -17.01 -2.48 47.42
C GLN A 123 -17.79 -1.16 47.47
N ILE A 124 -17.42 -0.24 48.36
CA ILE A 124 -18.02 1.10 48.42
C ILE A 124 -17.70 1.90 47.16
N ALA A 125 -16.45 1.87 46.68
CA ALA A 125 -16.05 2.53 45.44
C ALA A 125 -16.79 1.94 44.23
N ALA A 126 -16.92 0.61 44.15
CA ALA A 126 -17.67 -0.07 43.09
C ALA A 126 -19.17 0.30 43.10
N GLN A 127 -19.79 0.39 44.29
CA GLN A 127 -21.19 0.84 44.42
C GLN A 127 -21.36 2.30 44.01
N GLN A 128 -20.44 3.18 44.41
CA GLN A 128 -20.46 4.60 44.01
C GLN A 128 -20.31 4.76 42.49
N GLN A 129 -19.43 3.98 41.87
CA GLN A 129 -19.24 3.97 40.43
C GLN A 129 -20.48 3.45 39.68
N ALA A 130 -21.10 2.36 40.17
CA ALA A 130 -22.34 1.82 39.62
C ALA A 130 -23.51 2.82 39.73
N ALA A 131 -23.64 3.51 40.87
CA ALA A 131 -24.67 4.53 41.07
C ALA A 131 -24.46 5.75 40.16
N ALA A 132 -23.22 6.20 39.99
CA ALA A 132 -22.87 7.28 39.07
C ALA A 132 -23.19 6.92 37.61
N GLN A 133 -22.89 5.67 37.21
CA GLN A 133 -23.19 5.17 35.87
C GLN A 133 -24.70 5.08 35.61
N ALA A 134 -25.48 4.57 36.57
CA ALA A 134 -26.93 4.52 36.46
C ALA A 134 -27.55 5.93 36.37
N ALA A 135 -27.04 6.90 37.13
CA ALA A 135 -27.46 8.30 37.04
C ALA A 135 -27.15 8.93 35.68
N LEU A 136 -25.96 8.65 35.12
CA LEU A 136 -25.56 9.11 33.78
C LEU A 136 -26.47 8.52 32.68
N GLU A 137 -26.72 7.21 32.72
CA GLU A 137 -27.61 6.55 31.74
C GLU A 137 -29.03 7.09 31.81
N LYS A 138 -29.54 7.38 33.02
CA LYS A 138 -30.84 8.04 33.19
C LYS A 138 -30.83 9.44 32.57
N ALA A 139 -29.82 10.25 32.86
CA ALA A 139 -29.71 11.60 32.29
C ALA A 139 -29.59 11.59 30.75
N ARG A 140 -28.90 10.61 30.17
CA ARG A 140 -28.83 10.41 28.71
C ARG A 140 -30.20 10.06 28.11
N ARG A 141 -30.93 9.12 28.74
CA ARG A 141 -32.32 8.78 28.36
C ARG A 141 -33.24 9.98 28.44
N ASP A 142 -33.19 10.75 29.53
CA ASP A 142 -34.03 11.93 29.72
C ASP A 142 -33.77 12.98 28.60
N LYS A 143 -32.51 13.20 28.20
CA LYS A 143 -32.17 14.09 27.07
C LYS A 143 -32.73 13.58 25.75
N LEU A 144 -32.61 12.27 25.49
CA LEU A 144 -33.12 11.63 24.29
C LEU A 144 -34.65 11.80 24.18
N ASP A 145 -35.38 11.47 25.26
CA ASP A 145 -36.84 11.51 25.31
C ASP A 145 -37.40 12.94 25.22
N GLN A 146 -36.70 13.92 25.78
CA GLN A 146 -37.18 15.31 25.84
C GLN A 146 -36.83 16.14 24.61
N GLN A 147 -35.71 15.87 23.93
CA GLN A 147 -35.20 16.74 22.86
C GLN A 147 -35.07 16.03 21.51
N VAL A 148 -34.50 14.81 21.48
CA VAL A 148 -34.18 14.13 20.22
C VAL A 148 -35.42 13.45 19.64
N ILE A 149 -36.12 12.62 20.41
CA ILE A 149 -37.30 11.88 19.93
C ILE A 149 -38.41 12.84 19.45
N PRO A 150 -38.76 13.92 20.17
CA PRO A 150 -39.75 14.87 19.70
C PRO A 150 -39.32 15.59 18.41
N TYR A 151 -38.04 15.94 18.29
CA TYR A 151 -37.49 16.55 17.08
C TYR A 151 -37.62 15.61 15.87
N LEU A 152 -37.17 14.36 16.00
CA LEU A 152 -37.27 13.37 14.92
C LEU A 152 -38.73 13.14 14.51
N LYS A 153 -39.65 13.06 15.49
CA LYS A 153 -41.09 12.92 15.23
C LYS A 153 -41.69 14.09 14.46
N GLN A 154 -41.31 15.31 14.80
CA GLN A 154 -41.87 16.51 14.20
C GLN A 154 -41.31 16.80 12.80
N TYR A 155 -40.03 16.48 12.57
CA TYR A 155 -39.29 17.01 11.43
C TYR A 155 -38.70 15.94 10.50
N CYS A 156 -38.73 14.65 10.87
CA CYS A 156 -38.02 13.60 10.13
C CYS A 156 -38.87 12.38 9.77
N ILE A 157 -39.88 12.02 10.58
CA ILE A 157 -40.65 10.78 10.40
C ILE A 157 -41.48 10.77 9.10
N ASP A 158 -41.88 11.92 8.58
CA ASP A 158 -42.68 11.97 7.34
C ASP A 158 -41.93 11.35 6.13
N CYS A 159 -40.59 11.47 6.10
CA CYS A 159 -39.71 10.93 5.05
C CYS A 159 -38.85 9.73 5.51
N HIS A 160 -38.57 9.60 6.81
CA HIS A 160 -37.69 8.58 7.42
C HIS A 160 -38.42 7.71 8.47
N GLY A 161 -39.72 7.51 8.27
CA GLY A 161 -40.63 6.73 9.10
C GLY A 161 -40.68 5.24 8.73
N GLU A 162 -41.77 4.57 9.10
CA GLU A 162 -42.00 3.16 8.74
C GLU A 162 -42.40 3.03 7.25
N GLU A 163 -43.27 3.93 6.78
CA GLU A 163 -43.85 3.91 5.44
C GLU A 163 -42.92 4.50 4.36
N ASN A 164 -42.18 5.57 4.70
CA ASN A 164 -41.23 6.24 3.83
C ASN A 164 -39.82 6.10 4.43
N GLN A 165 -38.89 5.60 3.62
CA GLN A 165 -37.51 5.32 4.05
C GLN A 165 -36.53 5.95 3.05
N GLU A 166 -36.62 7.26 2.89
CA GLU A 166 -35.73 7.99 1.98
C GLU A 166 -34.26 7.69 2.32
N ALA A 167 -33.48 7.41 1.28
CA ALA A 167 -32.08 6.98 1.38
C ALA A 167 -31.84 5.74 2.29
N GLY A 168 -32.88 4.92 2.54
CA GLY A 168 -32.79 3.75 3.42
C GLY A 168 -32.59 4.10 4.90
N ILE A 169 -32.93 5.32 5.32
CA ILE A 169 -32.78 5.79 6.70
C ILE A 169 -34.12 5.72 7.42
N VAL A 170 -34.11 5.07 8.59
CA VAL A 170 -35.24 4.96 9.52
C VAL A 170 -34.82 5.59 10.83
N VAL A 171 -35.64 6.49 11.39
CA VAL A 171 -35.32 7.19 12.66
C VAL A 171 -36.28 6.91 13.81
N HIS A 172 -37.42 6.26 13.54
CA HIS A 172 -38.47 6.03 14.54
C HIS A 172 -38.16 4.86 15.50
N ASP A 173 -37.13 4.06 15.21
CA ASP A 173 -36.71 2.90 16.01
C ASP A 173 -35.76 3.26 17.15
N LEU A 174 -35.31 4.52 17.24
CA LEU A 174 -34.51 5.03 18.35
C LEU A 174 -35.29 4.97 19.66
N ARG A 175 -34.84 4.11 20.59
CA ARG A 175 -35.51 3.89 21.88
C ARG A 175 -34.59 4.21 23.06
N ALA A 176 -33.28 4.06 22.89
CA ALA A 176 -32.35 4.22 23.98
C ALA A 176 -30.93 4.59 23.51
N PRO A 177 -30.09 5.16 24.41
CA PRO A 177 -28.71 5.52 24.11
C PRO A 177 -27.84 4.41 23.47
N GLN A 178 -28.08 3.15 23.81
CA GLN A 178 -27.32 2.04 23.23
C GLN A 178 -27.59 1.82 21.73
N ASP A 179 -28.73 2.28 21.21
CA ASP A 179 -29.10 2.11 19.80
C ASP A 179 -28.18 2.93 18.88
N PHE A 180 -27.58 4.02 19.40
CA PHE A 180 -26.58 4.80 18.68
C PHE A 180 -25.35 3.98 18.35
N LEU A 181 -24.84 3.17 19.28
CA LEU A 181 -23.66 2.34 19.03
C LEU A 181 -24.00 1.05 18.29
N ALA A 182 -25.23 0.53 18.45
CA ALA A 182 -25.70 -0.64 17.71
C ALA A 182 -25.80 -0.38 16.20
N ASP A 183 -26.08 0.85 15.79
CA ASP A 183 -26.07 1.29 14.39
C ASP A 183 -25.41 2.67 14.24
N PHE A 184 -24.13 2.71 14.62
CA PHE A 184 -23.33 3.94 14.62
C PHE A 184 -23.37 4.65 13.27
N HIS A 185 -23.17 3.91 12.17
CA HIS A 185 -23.07 4.47 10.82
C HIS A 185 -24.36 5.16 10.37
N ARG A 186 -25.54 4.60 10.69
CA ARG A 186 -26.82 5.26 10.40
C ARG A 186 -26.96 6.56 11.17
N TRP A 187 -26.74 6.50 12.48
CA TRP A 187 -26.94 7.66 13.35
C TRP A 187 -25.90 8.77 13.12
N GLU A 188 -24.69 8.40 12.72
CA GLU A 188 -23.67 9.35 12.28
C GLU A 188 -24.13 10.10 11.02
N ARG A 189 -24.70 9.42 10.02
CA ARG A 189 -25.26 10.08 8.83
C ARG A 189 -26.38 11.04 9.21
N VAL A 190 -27.29 10.64 10.10
CA VAL A 190 -28.38 11.49 10.62
C VAL A 190 -27.80 12.74 11.31
N TYR A 191 -26.86 12.54 12.23
CA TYR A 191 -26.16 13.65 12.90
C TYR A 191 -25.53 14.62 11.90
N ARG A 192 -24.79 14.13 10.91
CA ARG A 192 -24.08 14.97 9.93
C ARG A 192 -25.06 15.85 9.14
N MET A 193 -26.20 15.31 8.70
CA MET A 193 -27.20 16.06 7.93
C MET A 193 -27.92 17.12 8.78
N ILE A 194 -28.24 16.81 10.04
CA ILE A 194 -28.85 17.75 10.98
C ILE A 194 -27.84 18.86 11.34
N ASN A 195 -26.59 18.49 11.66
CA ASN A 195 -25.53 19.43 12.01
C ASN A 195 -25.18 20.38 10.85
N ALA A 196 -25.22 19.88 9.61
CA ALA A 196 -24.99 20.69 8.41
C ALA A 196 -26.16 21.63 8.08
N GLY A 197 -27.31 21.47 8.71
CA GLY A 197 -28.52 22.23 8.39
C GLY A 197 -29.20 21.82 7.08
N VAL A 198 -28.83 20.65 6.54
CA VAL A 198 -29.38 20.12 5.27
C VAL A 198 -30.72 19.42 5.51
N MET A 199 -30.86 18.78 6.68
CA MET A 199 -32.09 18.12 7.09
C MET A 199 -32.70 18.84 8.31
N PRO A 200 -34.00 19.15 8.28
CA PRO A 200 -34.96 18.93 7.18
C PRO A 200 -34.68 19.82 5.95
N PRO A 201 -35.06 19.40 4.73
CA PRO A 201 -34.81 20.17 3.51
C PRO A 201 -35.64 21.46 3.50
N ALA A 202 -35.21 22.46 2.71
CA ALA A 202 -35.80 23.80 2.73
C ALA A 202 -37.27 23.85 2.26
N ASP A 203 -37.73 22.83 1.54
CA ASP A 203 -39.11 22.64 1.08
C ASP A 203 -39.98 21.84 2.05
N HIS A 204 -39.43 21.39 3.19
CA HIS A 204 -40.19 20.73 4.23
C HIS A 204 -41.26 21.66 4.83
N THR A 205 -42.42 21.11 5.18
CA THR A 205 -43.60 21.87 5.63
C THR A 205 -43.40 22.63 6.95
N SER A 206 -42.43 22.19 7.76
CA SER A 206 -42.08 22.77 9.06
C SER A 206 -40.57 22.71 9.26
N LEU A 207 -39.92 23.85 9.50
CA LEU A 207 -38.48 23.94 9.75
C LEU A 207 -38.19 24.22 11.23
N PRO A 208 -37.17 23.56 11.82
CA PRO A 208 -36.78 23.81 13.21
C PRO A 208 -36.11 25.18 13.38
N ALA A 209 -36.20 25.73 14.60
CA ALA A 209 -35.37 26.88 14.97
C ALA A 209 -33.87 26.47 14.94
N PRO A 210 -32.96 27.33 14.47
CA PRO A 210 -31.52 27.03 14.40
C PRO A 210 -30.94 26.55 15.73
N GLU A 211 -31.39 27.13 16.85
CA GLU A 211 -30.95 26.77 18.19
C GLU A 211 -31.43 25.36 18.58
N GLN A 212 -32.66 24.99 18.20
CA GLN A 212 -33.21 23.65 18.45
C GLN A 212 -32.46 22.59 17.62
N GLN A 213 -32.20 22.87 16.34
CA GLN A 213 -31.44 21.98 15.46
C GLN A 213 -30.01 21.77 15.98
N GLN A 214 -29.32 22.84 16.39
CA GLN A 214 -27.99 22.75 16.97
C GLN A 214 -27.98 22.01 18.32
N ALA A 215 -29.00 22.21 19.16
CA ALA A 215 -29.12 21.48 20.42
C ALA A 215 -29.25 19.96 20.21
N VAL A 216 -30.09 19.55 19.25
CA VAL A 216 -30.25 18.13 18.88
C VAL A 216 -28.97 17.58 18.25
N ALA A 217 -28.35 18.30 17.32
CA ALA A 217 -27.07 17.92 16.74
C ALA A 217 -25.99 17.70 17.82
N LYS A 218 -25.93 18.56 18.83
CA LYS A 218 -25.00 18.43 19.95
C LYS A 218 -25.26 17.18 20.80
N ILE A 219 -26.53 16.84 21.04
CA ILE A 219 -26.88 15.61 21.78
C ILE A 219 -26.47 14.38 20.97
N LEU A 220 -26.86 14.33 19.68
CA LEU A 220 -26.47 13.22 18.78
C LEU A 220 -24.95 13.06 18.72
N HIS A 221 -24.22 14.17 18.62
CA HIS A 221 -22.76 14.16 18.71
C HIS A 221 -22.30 13.52 20.03
N SER A 222 -22.77 13.98 21.19
CA SER A 222 -22.35 13.41 22.48
C SER A 222 -22.66 11.91 22.60
N GLU A 223 -23.79 11.45 22.07
CA GLU A 223 -24.18 10.03 22.14
C GLU A 223 -23.31 9.14 21.24
N LEU A 224 -22.91 9.66 20.07
CA LEU A 224 -22.04 8.96 19.13
C LEU A 224 -20.57 8.99 19.54
N TYR A 225 -20.13 10.06 20.20
CA TYR A 225 -18.72 10.36 20.34
C TYR A 225 -18.22 10.40 21.79
N GLU A 226 -19.07 10.55 22.81
CA GLU A 226 -18.63 10.66 24.21
C GLU A 226 -18.94 9.39 25.03
N PHE A 227 -18.63 8.22 24.48
CA PHE A 227 -18.78 6.94 25.18
C PHE A 227 -17.54 6.54 26.00
N ASP A 228 -17.73 5.68 27.00
CA ASP A 228 -16.67 5.23 27.90
C ASP A 228 -15.75 4.20 27.21
N CYS A 229 -14.51 4.60 26.95
CA CYS A 229 -13.47 3.76 26.35
C CYS A 229 -13.03 2.57 27.20
N ARG A 230 -13.44 2.51 28.48
CA ARG A 230 -13.25 1.31 29.34
C ARG A 230 -14.25 0.21 29.03
N ILE A 231 -15.38 0.57 28.41
CA ILE A 231 -16.50 -0.33 28.12
C ILE A 231 -16.53 -0.66 26.63
N VAL A 232 -16.35 0.35 25.78
CA VAL A 232 -16.39 0.22 24.32
C VAL A 232 -14.97 0.20 23.79
N ARG A 233 -14.32 -0.97 23.86
CA ARG A 233 -12.98 -1.19 23.31
C ARG A 233 -12.95 -2.45 22.46
N SER A 234 -12.46 -2.31 21.23
CA SER A 234 -12.22 -3.41 20.31
C SER A 234 -10.95 -3.13 19.53
N PRO A 235 -10.10 -4.12 19.27
CA PRO A 235 -8.94 -3.94 18.40
C PRO A 235 -9.30 -3.85 16.91
N GLY A 236 -10.55 -4.17 16.58
CA GLY A 236 -11.06 -4.24 15.21
C GLY A 236 -10.44 -5.35 14.37
N ARG A 237 -10.88 -5.43 13.11
CA ARG A 237 -10.46 -6.48 12.17
C ARG A 237 -9.85 -5.87 10.92
N SER A 238 -8.57 -6.11 10.67
CA SER A 238 -7.94 -5.81 9.38
C SER A 238 -8.30 -6.89 8.36
N THR A 239 -8.73 -6.50 7.17
CA THR A 239 -8.94 -7.47 6.08
C THR A 239 -7.62 -8.05 5.60
N LEU A 240 -7.70 -9.21 4.94
CA LEU A 240 -6.53 -9.80 4.30
C LEU A 240 -6.02 -8.82 3.24
N ARG A 241 -4.78 -8.35 3.40
CA ARG A 241 -4.19 -7.34 2.50
C ARG A 241 -3.03 -7.94 1.72
N ARG A 242 -3.04 -7.71 0.41
CA ARG A 242 -1.86 -7.95 -0.43
C ARG A 242 -0.84 -6.83 -0.27
N LEU A 243 0.39 -7.10 -0.66
CA LEU A 243 1.38 -6.04 -0.85
C LEU A 243 0.89 -5.10 -1.96
N ASN A 244 0.88 -3.81 -1.68
CA ASN A 244 0.68 -2.81 -2.72
C ASN A 244 1.96 -2.67 -3.57
N ARG A 245 1.92 -1.86 -4.65
CA ARG A 245 3.05 -1.73 -5.58
C ARG A 245 4.35 -1.30 -4.91
N ALA A 246 4.29 -0.31 -4.02
CA ALA A 246 5.45 0.20 -3.31
C ALA A 246 6.01 -0.85 -2.33
N GLU A 247 5.14 -1.52 -1.59
CA GLU A 247 5.48 -2.60 -0.67
C GLU A 247 6.13 -3.80 -1.38
N TYR A 248 5.62 -4.19 -2.56
CA TYR A 248 6.19 -5.26 -3.37
C TYR A 248 7.62 -4.90 -3.83
N ASN A 249 7.79 -3.73 -4.47
CA ASN A 249 9.10 -3.28 -4.96
C ASN A 249 10.13 -3.17 -3.82
N ASN A 250 9.74 -2.60 -2.68
CA ASN A 250 10.61 -2.50 -1.50
C ASN A 250 10.99 -3.86 -0.94
N THR A 251 10.06 -4.81 -0.92
CA THR A 251 10.31 -6.18 -0.42
C THR A 251 11.25 -6.94 -1.33
N ILE A 252 11.11 -6.83 -2.65
CA ILE A 252 12.07 -7.40 -3.62
C ILE A 252 13.47 -6.82 -3.43
N ARG A 253 13.57 -5.49 -3.30
CA ARG A 253 14.85 -4.82 -3.02
C ARG A 253 15.48 -5.33 -1.73
N ASP A 254 14.71 -5.49 -0.66
CA ASP A 254 15.24 -5.90 0.64
C ASP A 254 15.57 -7.41 0.70
N LEU A 255 14.89 -8.24 -0.10
CA LEU A 255 15.21 -9.67 -0.23
C LEU A 255 16.53 -9.88 -0.95
N PHE A 256 16.73 -9.21 -2.09
CA PHE A 256 17.79 -9.54 -3.06
C PHE A 256 18.85 -8.45 -3.27
N GLY A 257 18.60 -7.22 -2.80
CA GLY A 257 19.46 -6.06 -3.08
C GLY A 257 19.31 -5.50 -4.50
N LEU A 258 18.28 -5.91 -5.24
CA LEU A 258 18.06 -5.52 -6.63
C LEU A 258 17.47 -4.10 -6.73
N GLN A 259 17.91 -3.35 -7.75
CA GLN A 259 17.40 -2.02 -8.10
C GLN A 259 16.42 -2.09 -9.27
N ILE A 260 15.44 -2.99 -9.18
CA ILE A 260 14.36 -3.16 -10.17
C ILE A 260 13.01 -2.83 -9.54
N THR A 261 12.05 -2.39 -10.36
CA THR A 261 10.70 -1.99 -9.91
C THR A 261 9.60 -2.74 -10.69
N PRO A 262 9.56 -4.08 -10.60
CA PRO A 262 8.63 -4.90 -11.40
C PRO A 262 7.15 -4.52 -11.18
N ALA A 263 6.79 -4.05 -9.98
CA ALA A 263 5.43 -3.64 -9.66
C ALA A 263 5.01 -2.32 -10.33
N ASP A 264 5.91 -1.61 -11.03
CA ASP A 264 5.54 -0.42 -11.78
C ASP A 264 4.61 -0.73 -12.96
N ARG A 265 4.61 -1.99 -13.41
CA ARG A 265 3.76 -2.52 -14.48
C ARG A 265 2.43 -3.08 -13.97
N PHE A 266 2.20 -3.07 -12.66
CA PHE A 266 0.92 -3.53 -12.08
C PHE A 266 -0.17 -2.47 -12.35
N PRO A 267 -1.45 -2.88 -12.41
CA PRO A 267 -2.57 -1.95 -12.29
C PRO A 267 -2.38 -1.02 -11.07
N GLN A 268 -2.88 0.20 -11.14
CA GLN A 268 -2.85 1.09 -9.98
C GLN A 268 -3.64 0.46 -8.81
N ASP A 269 -3.10 0.62 -7.61
CA ASP A 269 -3.79 0.20 -6.39
C ASP A 269 -4.96 1.15 -6.10
N ASP A 270 -6.09 0.59 -5.71
CA ASP A 270 -7.24 1.39 -5.27
C ASP A 270 -6.92 2.10 -3.96
N VAL A 271 -7.40 3.34 -3.82
CA VAL A 271 -7.20 4.17 -2.63
C VAL A 271 -8.46 4.14 -1.77
N GLY A 272 -8.34 3.64 -0.54
CA GLY A 272 -9.40 3.66 0.47
C GLY A 272 -8.96 4.54 1.63
N GLU A 273 -9.86 5.30 2.26
CA GLU A 273 -9.55 6.14 3.44
C GLU A 273 -8.38 7.15 3.25
N GLY A 274 -7.97 7.38 2.00
CA GLY A 274 -6.82 8.21 1.63
C GLY A 274 -5.49 7.46 1.43
N PHE A 275 -5.46 6.12 1.52
CA PHE A 275 -4.25 5.31 1.37
C PHE A 275 -4.44 4.09 0.45
N ASP A 276 -3.37 3.70 -0.23
CA ASP A 276 -3.27 2.54 -1.13
C ASP A 276 -2.81 1.24 -0.41
N ASN A 277 -2.76 1.24 0.93
CA ASN A 277 -2.41 0.06 1.73
C ASN A 277 -3.61 -0.48 2.53
N ILE A 278 -4.83 -0.08 2.15
CA ILE A 278 -6.08 -0.48 2.79
C ILE A 278 -6.58 -1.81 2.23
N GLY A 279 -6.65 -2.84 3.07
CA GLY A 279 -7.03 -4.19 2.67
C GLY A 279 -8.42 -4.29 2.03
N ASP A 280 -9.34 -3.39 2.39
CA ASP A 280 -10.74 -3.42 1.93
C ASP A 280 -10.92 -3.13 0.44
N VAL A 281 -9.97 -2.42 -0.15
CA VAL A 281 -10.00 -2.01 -1.58
C VAL A 281 -8.93 -2.71 -2.41
N LEU A 282 -7.98 -3.42 -1.79
CA LEU A 282 -6.90 -4.11 -2.49
C LEU A 282 -7.34 -5.47 -3.06
N SER A 283 -8.14 -5.42 -4.11
CA SER A 283 -8.55 -6.61 -4.86
C SER A 283 -7.41 -7.22 -5.68
N VAL A 284 -7.60 -8.46 -6.17
CA VAL A 284 -6.71 -9.12 -7.14
C VAL A 284 -7.44 -9.34 -8.47
N PRO A 285 -7.39 -8.35 -9.39
CA PRO A 285 -7.90 -8.53 -10.74
C PRO A 285 -7.12 -9.62 -11.51
N PRO A 286 -7.72 -10.30 -12.49
CA PRO A 286 -7.01 -11.29 -13.32
C PRO A 286 -5.72 -10.75 -13.96
N LEU A 287 -5.74 -9.51 -14.44
CA LEU A 287 -4.56 -8.84 -14.99
C LEU A 287 -3.42 -8.71 -13.97
N LEU A 288 -3.73 -8.47 -12.69
CA LEU A 288 -2.70 -8.38 -11.66
C LEU A 288 -2.03 -9.74 -11.41
N MET A 289 -2.77 -10.85 -11.52
CA MET A 289 -2.21 -12.19 -11.40
C MET A 289 -1.21 -12.48 -12.52
N GLU A 290 -1.54 -12.13 -13.77
CA GLU A 290 -0.59 -12.22 -14.89
C GLU A 290 0.67 -11.38 -14.63
N LYS A 291 0.49 -10.16 -14.09
CA LYS A 291 1.63 -9.29 -13.78
C LYS A 291 2.49 -9.80 -12.62
N TYR A 292 1.93 -10.53 -11.67
CA TYR A 292 2.74 -11.20 -10.64
C TYR A 292 3.63 -12.29 -11.22
N LEU A 293 3.16 -13.04 -12.24
CA LEU A 293 3.99 -14.02 -12.94
C LEU A 293 5.10 -13.34 -13.74
N ASP A 294 4.77 -12.28 -14.51
CA ASP A 294 5.76 -11.48 -15.25
C ASP A 294 6.85 -10.92 -14.31
N ALA A 295 6.44 -10.42 -13.13
CA ALA A 295 7.35 -9.90 -12.12
C ALA A 295 8.20 -11.00 -11.50
N ALA A 296 7.62 -12.16 -11.20
CA ALA A 296 8.34 -13.30 -10.65
C ALA A 296 9.39 -13.83 -11.63
N GLU A 297 9.09 -13.86 -12.93
CA GLU A 297 10.03 -14.17 -14.01
C GLU A 297 11.18 -13.17 -14.07
N GLU A 298 10.88 -11.87 -14.10
CA GLU A 298 11.87 -10.80 -14.13
C GLU A 298 12.82 -10.88 -12.91
N VAL A 299 12.25 -11.04 -11.71
CA VAL A 299 13.03 -11.16 -10.48
C VAL A 299 13.88 -12.42 -10.50
N ALA A 300 13.32 -13.58 -10.85
CA ALA A 300 14.07 -14.82 -10.86
C ALA A 300 15.25 -14.76 -11.86
N ALA A 301 15.07 -14.12 -13.02
CA ALA A 301 16.12 -13.92 -14.00
C ALA A 301 17.21 -12.95 -13.52
N ALA A 302 16.85 -11.97 -12.69
CA ALA A 302 17.82 -11.07 -12.07
C ALA A 302 18.56 -11.69 -10.86
N VAL A 303 17.97 -12.70 -10.21
CA VAL A 303 18.56 -13.39 -9.05
C VAL A 303 19.42 -14.57 -9.47
N ILE A 304 18.99 -15.39 -10.43
CA ILE A 304 19.64 -16.65 -10.78
C ILE A 304 20.10 -16.62 -12.23
N ASP A 305 21.42 -16.54 -12.42
CA ASP A 305 22.04 -16.86 -13.71
C ASP A 305 21.81 -18.33 -14.07
N LEU A 306 21.17 -18.58 -15.20
CA LEU A 306 20.93 -19.94 -15.71
C LEU A 306 22.12 -20.50 -16.49
N ARG A 307 23.20 -19.73 -16.65
CA ARG A 307 24.40 -20.20 -17.36
C ARG A 307 25.23 -21.17 -16.52
N ASP A 308 25.53 -22.29 -17.16
CA ASP A 308 26.44 -23.39 -16.78
C ASP A 308 27.90 -23.02 -16.45
N PHE A 309 28.23 -22.19 -15.45
CA PHE A 309 29.65 -21.82 -15.20
C PHE A 309 30.48 -22.82 -14.39
N SER A 310 29.91 -23.92 -13.89
CA SER A 310 30.66 -24.92 -13.12
C SER A 310 31.73 -25.66 -13.94
N LYS A 311 31.60 -25.64 -15.27
CA LYS A 311 32.55 -26.23 -16.21
C LYS A 311 33.41 -25.19 -16.96
N GLY A 312 33.28 -23.92 -16.59
CA GLY A 312 33.89 -22.80 -17.30
C GLY A 312 33.01 -22.28 -18.45
N VAL A 313 33.43 -21.18 -19.06
CA VAL A 313 32.75 -20.57 -20.21
C VAL A 313 33.29 -21.21 -21.48
N THR A 314 32.41 -21.72 -22.34
CA THR A 314 32.77 -22.17 -23.69
C THR A 314 32.45 -21.09 -24.71
N GLN A 315 33.47 -20.63 -25.43
CA GLN A 315 33.34 -19.67 -26.53
C GLN A 315 33.75 -20.37 -27.82
N THR A 316 32.91 -20.27 -28.86
CA THR A 316 33.15 -20.90 -30.17
C THR A 316 33.28 -19.84 -31.25
N PHE A 317 34.35 -19.90 -32.02
CA PHE A 317 34.67 -19.02 -33.13
C PHE A 317 34.74 -19.84 -34.41
N THR A 318 33.73 -19.76 -35.26
CA THR A 318 33.73 -20.38 -36.59
C THR A 318 34.64 -19.62 -37.55
N ALA A 319 35.06 -20.27 -38.64
CA ALA A 319 36.01 -19.71 -39.61
C ALA A 319 35.62 -18.32 -40.14
N ASP A 320 34.33 -18.04 -40.28
CA ASP A 320 33.77 -16.75 -40.70
C ASP A 320 33.88 -15.65 -39.64
N LEU A 321 34.12 -16.00 -38.37
CA LEU A 321 34.36 -15.04 -37.27
C LEU A 321 35.85 -14.79 -37.01
N LEU A 322 36.75 -15.57 -37.62
CA LEU A 322 38.19 -15.40 -37.44
C LEU A 322 38.75 -14.29 -38.34
N ASN A 323 39.68 -13.52 -37.79
CA ASN A 323 40.42 -12.48 -38.48
C ASN A 323 41.64 -13.06 -39.19
N HIS A 324 41.76 -12.73 -40.47
CA HIS A 324 42.96 -12.96 -41.26
C HIS A 324 43.67 -11.61 -41.39
N GLY A 325 44.98 -11.54 -41.15
CA GLY A 325 45.77 -10.30 -41.24
C GLY A 325 45.92 -9.69 -42.65
N GLY A 326 45.00 -10.00 -43.56
CA GLY A 326 44.98 -9.67 -45.00
C GLY A 326 43.62 -9.96 -45.64
N ASN A 327 43.58 -10.31 -46.94
CA ASN A 327 42.33 -10.66 -47.65
C ASN A 327 41.77 -11.99 -47.11
N LYS A 328 40.64 -11.94 -46.40
CA LYS A 328 40.05 -13.11 -45.73
C LYS A 328 39.73 -14.23 -46.74
N PRO A 329 40.23 -15.47 -46.53
CA PRO A 329 39.82 -16.60 -47.35
C PRO A 329 38.31 -16.78 -47.27
N GLY A 330 37.65 -17.03 -48.41
CA GLY A 330 36.25 -17.45 -48.39
C GLY A 330 36.10 -18.73 -47.58
N VAL A 331 35.01 -18.84 -46.83
CA VAL A 331 34.64 -20.08 -46.14
C VAL A 331 33.98 -21.00 -47.16
N ASP A 332 34.45 -22.25 -47.27
CA ASP A 332 33.88 -23.22 -48.21
C ASP A 332 32.52 -23.77 -47.73
N ASP A 333 31.84 -24.54 -48.59
CA ASP A 333 30.53 -25.15 -48.28
C ASP A 333 30.58 -26.11 -47.08
N LYS A 334 31.78 -26.53 -46.65
CA LYS A 334 32.00 -27.39 -45.48
C LYS A 334 32.35 -26.59 -44.23
N GLY A 335 32.51 -25.27 -44.31
CA GLY A 335 32.79 -24.40 -43.18
C GLY A 335 34.28 -24.16 -42.89
N TYR A 336 35.19 -24.53 -43.81
CA TYR A 336 36.63 -24.27 -43.63
C TYR A 336 37.06 -22.99 -44.32
N ALA A 337 37.86 -22.17 -43.61
CA ALA A 337 38.70 -21.16 -44.24
C ALA A 337 40.06 -21.79 -44.56
N TRP A 338 40.44 -21.77 -45.83
CA TRP A 338 41.68 -22.37 -46.33
C TRP A 338 42.81 -21.35 -46.38
N LEU A 339 43.92 -21.68 -45.71
CA LEU A 339 45.20 -21.00 -45.78
C LEU A 339 46.06 -21.71 -46.84
N ASN A 340 46.25 -21.03 -47.98
CA ASN A 340 47.00 -21.57 -49.12
C ASN A 340 48.49 -21.20 -49.12
N THR A 341 48.90 -20.39 -48.14
CA THR A 341 50.29 -20.04 -47.88
C THR A 341 50.45 -19.87 -46.37
N ASN A 342 51.69 -19.77 -45.89
CA ASN A 342 51.95 -19.48 -44.48
C ASN A 342 51.15 -18.27 -43.99
N GLY A 343 50.40 -18.45 -42.92
CA GLY A 343 49.47 -17.44 -42.44
C GLY A 343 48.72 -17.88 -41.21
N ARG A 344 47.89 -16.99 -40.66
CA ARG A 344 47.12 -17.23 -39.45
C ARG A 344 45.67 -16.82 -39.59
N LEU A 345 44.81 -17.49 -38.83
CA LEU A 345 43.48 -17.01 -38.48
C LEU A 345 43.45 -16.79 -36.98
N SER A 346 42.90 -15.67 -36.54
CA SER A 346 42.99 -15.21 -35.16
C SER A 346 41.68 -14.65 -34.66
N THR A 347 41.48 -14.64 -33.36
CA THR A 347 40.37 -13.96 -32.71
C THR A 347 40.83 -13.31 -31.42
N LYS A 348 40.18 -12.21 -31.05
CA LYS A 348 40.35 -11.60 -29.75
C LYS A 348 39.33 -12.20 -28.79
N LEU A 349 39.79 -12.53 -27.61
CA LEU A 349 39.01 -13.15 -26.54
C LEU A 349 39.21 -12.35 -25.26
N THR A 350 38.11 -11.99 -24.59
CA THR A 350 38.19 -11.53 -23.21
C THR A 350 37.92 -12.71 -22.29
N VAL A 351 38.88 -13.07 -21.47
CA VAL A 351 38.73 -14.12 -20.44
C VAL A 351 38.38 -13.50 -19.09
N PRO A 352 37.36 -14.03 -18.40
CA PRO A 352 36.75 -13.38 -17.24
C PRO A 352 37.54 -13.56 -15.93
N ALA A 353 38.43 -14.55 -15.85
CA ALA A 353 39.18 -14.88 -14.65
C ALA A 353 40.53 -15.53 -14.97
N ASP A 354 41.47 -15.42 -14.04
CA ASP A 354 42.72 -16.18 -14.09
C ASP A 354 42.42 -17.70 -14.03
N GLY A 355 43.13 -18.50 -14.82
CA GLY A 355 43.10 -19.95 -14.70
C GLY A 355 43.50 -20.71 -15.96
N ARG A 356 43.29 -22.03 -15.94
CA ARG A 356 43.58 -22.92 -17.07
C ARG A 356 42.44 -22.91 -18.07
N TYR A 357 42.73 -22.64 -19.34
CA TYR A 357 41.77 -22.65 -20.44
C TYR A 357 42.18 -23.70 -21.47
N ARG A 358 41.20 -24.46 -21.93
CA ARG A 358 41.33 -25.43 -23.01
C ARG A 358 41.02 -24.75 -24.34
N ILE A 359 41.98 -24.76 -25.24
CA ILE A 359 41.82 -24.28 -26.61
C ILE A 359 41.80 -25.48 -27.55
N GLN A 360 40.68 -25.68 -28.24
CA GLN A 360 40.51 -26.67 -29.30
C GLN A 360 40.45 -25.96 -30.66
N VAL A 361 41.14 -26.50 -31.65
CA VAL A 361 41.08 -26.03 -33.04
C VAL A 361 40.78 -27.21 -33.96
N ASP A 362 39.74 -27.07 -34.76
CA ASP A 362 39.33 -28.08 -35.74
C ASP A 362 39.98 -27.75 -37.08
N LEU A 363 40.87 -28.64 -37.52
CA LEU A 363 41.72 -28.46 -38.68
C LEU A 363 41.49 -29.55 -39.72
N THR A 364 41.79 -29.24 -40.96
CA THR A 364 41.99 -30.22 -42.02
C THR A 364 43.15 -29.77 -42.91
N ALA A 365 43.68 -30.65 -43.74
CA ALA A 365 44.77 -30.29 -44.63
C ALA A 365 44.68 -31.00 -45.99
N THR A 366 45.39 -30.44 -46.95
CA THR A 366 45.80 -31.12 -48.19
C THR A 366 47.29 -31.38 -48.13
N GLN A 367 47.74 -32.49 -48.71
CA GLN A 367 49.14 -32.89 -48.66
C GLN A 367 49.83 -32.63 -50.00
N ALA A 368 50.95 -31.92 -49.97
CA ALA A 368 51.91 -31.83 -51.06
C ALA A 368 53.33 -32.04 -50.51
N GLY A 369 54.23 -32.57 -51.33
CA GLY A 369 55.56 -33.02 -50.91
C GLY A 369 55.55 -34.14 -49.87
N ASP A 370 56.69 -34.40 -49.24
CA ASP A 370 56.89 -35.57 -48.36
C ASP A 370 56.53 -35.31 -46.89
N GLU A 371 56.16 -34.07 -46.53
CA GLU A 371 55.71 -33.73 -45.18
C GLU A 371 54.18 -33.52 -45.11
N PHE A 372 53.65 -33.62 -43.89
CA PHE A 372 52.29 -33.16 -43.57
C PHE A 372 52.25 -31.63 -43.38
N ALA A 373 51.05 -31.05 -43.41
CA ALA A 373 50.87 -29.66 -43.02
C ALA A 373 51.17 -29.52 -41.53
N LYS A 374 51.97 -28.53 -41.14
CA LYS A 374 52.28 -28.19 -39.77
C LYS A 374 51.43 -27.00 -39.35
N ALA A 375 50.72 -27.17 -38.26
CA ALA A 375 49.87 -26.14 -37.69
C ALA A 375 50.30 -25.81 -36.26
N ALA A 376 50.07 -24.58 -35.83
CA ALA A 376 50.27 -24.16 -34.44
C ALA A 376 49.01 -23.53 -33.84
N ILE A 377 48.80 -23.78 -32.55
CA ILE A 377 47.95 -22.96 -31.68
C ILE A 377 48.87 -21.90 -31.08
N VAL A 378 48.54 -20.63 -31.29
CA VAL A 378 49.30 -19.47 -30.83
C VAL A 378 48.44 -18.64 -29.88
N VAL A 379 49.00 -18.24 -28.75
CA VAL A 379 48.35 -17.40 -27.73
C VAL A 379 49.26 -16.21 -27.45
N ASP A 380 48.74 -14.99 -27.62
CA ASP A 380 49.47 -13.73 -27.46
C ASP A 380 50.83 -13.70 -28.17
N GLY A 381 50.88 -14.30 -29.37
CA GLY A 381 52.09 -14.38 -30.21
C GLY A 381 53.08 -15.48 -29.81
N GLN A 382 52.80 -16.27 -28.76
CA GLN A 382 53.62 -17.42 -28.37
C GLN A 382 52.98 -18.74 -28.83
N VAL A 383 53.80 -19.64 -29.38
CA VAL A 383 53.35 -20.98 -29.81
C VAL A 383 53.06 -21.82 -28.58
N ALA A 384 51.77 -22.15 -28.38
CA ALA A 384 51.30 -22.99 -27.28
C ALA A 384 51.39 -24.48 -27.61
N LYS A 385 51.17 -24.85 -28.89
CA LYS A 385 51.29 -26.23 -29.38
C LYS A 385 51.49 -26.25 -30.89
N GLU A 386 52.34 -27.15 -31.36
CA GLU A 386 52.46 -27.48 -32.79
C GLU A 386 51.98 -28.91 -33.05
N ALA A 387 51.47 -29.16 -34.25
CA ALA A 387 51.09 -30.50 -34.68
C ALA A 387 51.17 -30.68 -36.19
N GLU A 388 51.36 -31.92 -36.61
CA GLU A 388 51.23 -32.33 -38.00
C GLU A 388 49.80 -32.75 -38.31
N VAL A 389 49.24 -32.18 -39.38
CA VAL A 389 47.88 -32.40 -39.88
C VAL A 389 47.95 -33.24 -41.15
N PRO A 390 47.72 -34.57 -41.05
CA PRO A 390 47.60 -35.44 -42.21
C PRO A 390 46.66 -34.87 -43.30
N GLY A 391 47.17 -34.73 -44.52
CA GLY A 391 46.44 -34.09 -45.63
C GLY A 391 45.41 -34.98 -46.32
N LEU A 392 44.60 -35.68 -45.52
CA LEU A 392 43.56 -36.62 -45.95
C LEU A 392 42.20 -35.95 -46.21
N ARG A 393 42.11 -34.61 -46.12
CA ARG A 393 40.83 -33.86 -46.07
C ARG A 393 39.83 -34.43 -45.05
N ARG A 394 40.36 -34.99 -43.97
CA ARG A 394 39.62 -35.44 -42.80
C ARG A 394 39.83 -34.41 -41.70
N GLU A 395 38.78 -34.13 -40.94
CA GLU A 395 38.84 -33.25 -39.79
C GLU A 395 39.70 -33.87 -38.68
N GLN A 396 40.49 -33.03 -38.03
CA GLN A 396 41.32 -33.37 -36.88
C GLN A 396 41.18 -32.29 -35.83
N GLU A 397 40.97 -32.73 -34.59
CA GLU A 397 40.80 -31.86 -33.43
C GLU A 397 42.15 -31.74 -32.71
N PHE A 398 42.59 -30.50 -32.49
CA PHE A 398 43.82 -30.21 -31.76
C PHE A 398 43.50 -29.42 -30.50
N GLU A 399 43.85 -29.98 -29.36
CA GLU A 399 43.60 -29.37 -28.06
C GLU A 399 44.91 -29.01 -27.35
N GLN A 400 44.94 -27.85 -26.69
CA GLN A 400 45.99 -27.44 -25.76
C GLN A 400 45.39 -26.68 -24.57
N THR A 401 45.85 -27.01 -23.36
CA THR A 401 45.53 -26.25 -22.15
C THR A 401 46.61 -25.18 -21.91
N VAL A 402 46.18 -23.94 -21.63
CA VAL A 402 47.06 -22.79 -21.35
C VAL A 402 46.60 -22.06 -20.08
N GLU A 403 47.53 -21.44 -19.35
CA GLU A 403 47.20 -20.53 -18.24
C GLU A 403 46.98 -19.13 -18.80
N LEU A 404 45.79 -18.57 -18.58
CA LEU A 404 45.46 -17.19 -18.99
C LEU A 404 45.16 -16.33 -17.76
N LYS A 405 45.44 -15.04 -17.89
CA LYS A 405 45.06 -14.02 -16.90
C LYS A 405 43.70 -13.44 -17.28
N ALA A 406 42.98 -12.86 -16.33
CA ALA A 406 41.77 -12.11 -16.63
C ALA A 406 42.12 -10.91 -17.52
N GLY A 407 41.42 -10.74 -18.65
CA GLY A 407 41.69 -9.66 -19.60
C GLY A 407 41.54 -10.06 -21.06
N GLU A 408 42.04 -9.21 -21.97
CA GLU A 408 42.06 -9.48 -23.41
C GLU A 408 43.27 -10.33 -23.79
N HIS A 409 43.02 -11.35 -24.62
CA HIS A 409 44.01 -12.24 -25.20
C HIS A 409 43.73 -12.43 -26.69
N GLU A 410 44.77 -12.74 -27.46
CA GLU A 410 44.64 -13.12 -28.86
C GLU A 410 44.97 -14.61 -29.03
N ILE A 411 44.06 -15.34 -29.68
CA ILE A 411 44.24 -16.77 -29.97
C ILE A 411 44.24 -16.95 -31.48
N ALA A 412 45.19 -17.73 -31.99
CA ALA A 412 45.34 -17.98 -33.42
C ALA A 412 45.70 -19.43 -33.75
N GLY A 413 45.28 -19.84 -34.95
CA GLY A 413 45.69 -21.05 -35.62
C GLY A 413 46.56 -20.67 -36.81
N GLU A 414 47.78 -21.17 -36.85
CA GLU A 414 48.78 -20.79 -37.87
C GLU A 414 49.17 -21.98 -38.75
N PHE A 415 49.38 -21.72 -40.04
CA PHE A 415 49.96 -22.66 -41.00
C PHE A 415 51.45 -22.35 -41.19
N LEU A 416 52.31 -23.34 -40.92
CA LEU A 416 53.75 -23.11 -40.71
C LEU A 416 54.66 -23.53 -41.86
N ASN A 417 54.25 -24.48 -42.69
CA ASN A 417 55.12 -25.10 -43.71
C ASN A 417 54.46 -25.21 -45.09
N ASP A 418 54.13 -24.07 -45.69
CA ASP A 418 53.68 -23.96 -47.08
C ASP A 418 54.60 -24.70 -48.06
N PHE A 419 53.99 -25.34 -49.06
CA PHE A 419 54.69 -26.09 -50.08
C PHE A 419 53.84 -26.15 -51.36
N TYR A 420 54.43 -25.68 -52.46
CA TYR A 420 53.82 -25.69 -53.79
C TYR A 420 54.80 -26.28 -54.83
N ASP A 421 54.35 -27.29 -55.57
CA ASP A 421 55.09 -27.88 -56.68
C ASP A 421 54.23 -27.88 -57.96
N PRO A 422 54.45 -26.94 -58.90
CA PRO A 422 53.64 -26.84 -60.11
C PRO A 422 53.77 -28.05 -61.05
N ALA A 423 54.82 -28.85 -60.91
CA ALA A 423 55.04 -30.05 -61.73
C ALA A 423 54.31 -31.28 -61.18
N ALA A 424 53.82 -31.24 -59.94
CA ALA A 424 53.10 -32.36 -59.33
C ALA A 424 51.65 -32.49 -59.86
N PRO A 425 51.07 -33.71 -59.80
CA PRO A 425 49.66 -33.94 -60.07
C PRO A 425 48.77 -33.02 -59.21
N GLU A 426 47.64 -32.57 -59.75
CA GLU A 426 46.76 -31.57 -59.12
C GLU A 426 46.46 -31.84 -57.63
N ARG A 427 46.24 -33.11 -57.26
CA ARG A 427 45.95 -33.52 -55.86
C ARG A 427 47.13 -33.45 -54.89
N ARG A 428 48.35 -33.26 -55.39
CA ARG A 428 49.62 -33.22 -54.65
C ARG A 428 50.41 -31.94 -54.95
N ARG A 429 49.78 -30.99 -55.63
CA ARG A 429 50.40 -29.75 -56.13
C ARG A 429 50.64 -28.72 -55.04
N ASP A 430 49.73 -28.67 -54.07
CA ASP A 430 49.69 -27.59 -53.09
C ASP A 430 49.31 -28.12 -51.70
N ARG A 431 50.00 -27.62 -50.68
CA ARG A 431 49.77 -27.95 -49.27
C ARG A 431 49.02 -26.80 -48.63
N ASN A 432 47.78 -27.05 -48.28
CA ASN A 432 46.89 -26.06 -47.69
C ASN A 432 46.38 -26.55 -46.34
N LEU A 433 46.17 -25.62 -45.40
CA LEU A 433 45.55 -25.87 -44.11
C LEU A 433 44.15 -25.26 -44.08
N GLY A 434 43.13 -26.04 -43.78
CA GLY A 434 41.77 -25.57 -43.54
C GLY A 434 41.50 -25.47 -42.04
N ILE A 435 40.97 -24.34 -41.57
CA ILE A 435 40.50 -24.16 -40.20
C ILE A 435 38.98 -24.01 -40.20
N ARG A 436 38.27 -24.82 -39.41
CA ARG A 436 36.81 -24.77 -39.32
C ARG A 436 36.32 -23.90 -38.17
N LYS A 437 36.85 -24.13 -36.97
CA LYS A 437 36.49 -23.39 -35.75
C LYS A 437 37.58 -23.48 -34.69
N MET A 438 37.55 -22.52 -33.78
CA MET A 438 38.29 -22.53 -32.52
C MET A 438 37.29 -22.53 -31.36
N ILE A 439 37.50 -23.39 -30.37
CA ILE A 439 36.69 -23.46 -29.16
C ILE A 439 37.60 -23.19 -27.97
N VAL A 440 37.20 -22.26 -27.12
CA VAL A 440 37.92 -21.95 -25.90
C VAL A 440 37.01 -22.23 -24.72
N THR A 441 37.36 -23.19 -23.87
CA THR A 441 36.62 -23.56 -22.67
C THR A 441 37.45 -23.30 -21.44
N GLY A 442 36.94 -22.47 -20.53
CA GLY A 442 37.56 -22.30 -19.22
C GLY A 442 37.02 -21.12 -18.43
N PRO A 443 37.55 -20.90 -17.22
CA PRO A 443 38.61 -21.66 -16.59
C PRO A 443 38.19 -23.11 -16.25
N GLU A 444 39.11 -24.07 -16.35
CA GLU A 444 38.89 -25.48 -16.01
C GLU A 444 38.50 -25.60 -14.53
N GLY A 445 37.42 -26.34 -14.25
CA GLY A 445 36.80 -26.39 -12.92
C GLY A 445 35.79 -25.26 -12.66
N GLY A 446 35.57 -24.39 -13.66
CA GLY A 446 34.65 -23.27 -13.56
C GLY A 446 35.17 -22.17 -12.64
N GLY A 447 34.29 -21.23 -12.31
CA GLY A 447 34.62 -20.15 -11.39
C GLY A 447 33.38 -19.61 -10.73
N VAL A 448 33.31 -19.70 -9.40
CA VAL A 448 32.19 -19.12 -8.62
C VAL A 448 32.05 -17.61 -8.92
N GLU A 449 33.18 -16.91 -9.12
CA GLU A 449 33.23 -15.49 -9.49
C GLU A 449 32.57 -15.13 -10.82
N LEU A 450 32.31 -16.10 -11.71
CA LEU A 450 31.68 -15.86 -13.00
C LEU A 450 30.19 -15.58 -12.88
N TRP A 451 29.56 -16.09 -11.82
CA TRP A 451 28.18 -15.76 -11.49
C TRP A 451 28.11 -14.35 -10.90
N HIS A 452 27.10 -13.60 -11.33
CA HIS A 452 26.82 -12.29 -10.75
C HIS A 452 26.56 -12.40 -9.24
N GLU A 453 26.83 -11.33 -8.51
CA GLU A 453 26.80 -11.30 -7.04
C GLU A 453 25.48 -11.81 -6.45
N THR A 454 24.34 -11.43 -7.04
CA THR A 454 23.01 -11.89 -6.59
C THR A 454 22.86 -13.40 -6.66
N HIS A 455 23.32 -14.03 -7.75
CA HIS A 455 23.28 -15.49 -7.90
C HIS A 455 24.11 -16.15 -6.80
N ARG A 456 25.33 -15.66 -6.55
CA ARG A 456 26.20 -16.22 -5.51
C ARG A 456 25.63 -16.08 -4.10
N LYS A 457 24.95 -14.97 -3.82
CA LYS A 457 24.30 -14.75 -2.52
C LYS A 457 23.06 -15.61 -2.34
N PHE A 458 22.37 -15.96 -3.41
CA PHE A 458 21.16 -16.78 -3.36
C PHE A 458 21.49 -18.29 -3.39
N VAL A 459 22.24 -18.76 -4.39
CA VAL A 459 22.62 -20.16 -4.59
C VAL A 459 23.84 -20.51 -3.75
N ILE A 460 23.64 -20.64 -2.44
CA ILE A 460 24.72 -20.91 -1.46
C ILE A 460 25.09 -22.38 -1.31
N SER A 461 24.26 -23.30 -1.83
CA SER A 461 24.46 -24.74 -1.76
C SER A 461 24.05 -25.40 -3.06
N ARG A 462 24.73 -26.50 -3.42
CA ARG A 462 24.50 -27.28 -4.63
C ARG A 462 24.51 -28.78 -4.32
N PRO A 463 23.85 -29.62 -5.13
CA PRO A 463 23.94 -31.07 -5.00
C PRO A 463 25.39 -31.54 -5.16
N ALA A 464 25.79 -32.50 -4.34
CA ALA A 464 27.15 -33.06 -4.34
C ALA A 464 27.11 -34.53 -3.90
N GLU A 465 28.24 -35.23 -3.96
CA GLU A 465 28.32 -36.59 -3.42
C GLU A 465 27.92 -36.59 -1.93
N GLY A 466 26.91 -37.39 -1.57
CA GLY A 466 26.35 -37.42 -0.22
C GLY A 466 25.36 -36.30 0.14
N LYS A 467 25.07 -35.36 -0.77
CA LYS A 467 24.06 -34.30 -0.59
C LYS A 467 23.05 -34.30 -1.74
N SER A 468 21.81 -34.67 -1.43
CA SER A 468 20.72 -34.68 -2.43
C SER A 468 20.33 -33.28 -2.88
N ALA A 469 19.60 -33.20 -4.00
CA ALA A 469 19.05 -31.94 -4.49
C ALA A 469 18.07 -31.29 -3.50
N ALA A 470 17.18 -32.07 -2.86
CA ALA A 470 16.35 -31.54 -1.77
C ALA A 470 17.17 -30.99 -0.60
N GLN A 471 18.24 -31.66 -0.18
CA GLN A 471 19.07 -31.20 0.94
C GLN A 471 19.78 -29.87 0.60
N ALA A 472 20.36 -29.77 -0.60
CA ALA A 472 20.94 -28.51 -1.06
C ALA A 472 19.89 -27.41 -1.20
N ALA A 473 18.70 -27.72 -1.74
CA ALA A 473 17.61 -26.77 -1.87
C ALA A 473 17.03 -26.32 -0.53
N ASP A 474 17.02 -27.18 0.50
CA ASP A 474 16.64 -26.81 1.87
C ASP A 474 17.57 -25.73 2.42
N GLU A 475 18.88 -25.92 2.30
CA GLU A 475 19.90 -24.96 2.74
C GLU A 475 19.75 -23.60 2.05
N VAL A 476 19.36 -23.59 0.76
CA VAL A 476 19.12 -22.36 -0.02
C VAL A 476 17.78 -21.71 0.33
N LEU A 477 16.68 -22.48 0.29
CA LEU A 477 15.33 -21.94 0.33
C LEU A 477 14.85 -21.65 1.75
N ARG A 478 15.28 -22.39 2.78
CA ARG A 478 14.83 -22.18 4.17
C ARG A 478 15.09 -20.75 4.69
N PRO A 479 16.32 -20.20 4.64
CA PRO A 479 16.58 -18.84 5.10
C PRO A 479 15.85 -17.80 4.24
N PHE A 480 15.72 -18.05 2.94
CA PHE A 480 14.99 -17.19 2.02
C PHE A 480 13.49 -17.15 2.34
N LEU A 481 12.85 -18.31 2.47
CA LEU A 481 11.42 -18.44 2.77
C LEU A 481 11.06 -17.84 4.13
N ARG A 482 11.94 -17.95 5.14
CA ARG A 482 11.76 -17.29 6.45
C ARG A 482 11.57 -15.78 6.30
N ARG A 483 12.39 -15.15 5.43
CA ARG A 483 12.31 -13.71 5.14
C ARG A 483 11.13 -13.38 4.23
N ALA A 484 10.94 -14.14 3.16
CA ALA A 484 9.89 -13.93 2.17
C ALA A 484 8.48 -14.05 2.77
N PHE A 485 8.25 -15.03 3.65
CA PHE A 485 6.98 -15.24 4.34
C PHE A 485 6.89 -14.49 5.67
N ARG A 486 8.01 -13.90 6.12
CA ARG A 486 8.11 -13.08 7.34
C ARG A 486 7.80 -13.84 8.63
N ARG A 487 7.99 -15.16 8.60
CA ARG A 487 7.73 -16.10 9.70
C ARG A 487 8.54 -17.38 9.52
N PRO A 488 8.65 -18.23 10.56
CA PRO A 488 9.20 -19.57 10.41
C PRO A 488 8.39 -20.37 9.40
N VAL A 489 9.10 -21.15 8.60
CA VAL A 489 8.54 -21.96 7.51
C VAL A 489 8.37 -23.38 8.02
N THR A 490 7.20 -23.97 7.80
CA THR A 490 6.98 -25.35 8.23
C THR A 490 7.70 -26.35 7.31
N PRO A 491 7.99 -27.57 7.79
CA PRO A 491 8.59 -28.61 6.95
C PRO A 491 7.78 -28.89 5.67
N GLU A 492 6.45 -28.86 5.74
CA GLU A 492 5.55 -29.11 4.61
C GLU A 492 5.60 -27.99 3.57
N GLU A 493 5.67 -26.74 4.03
CA GLU A 493 5.84 -25.58 3.16
C GLU A 493 7.17 -25.63 2.42
N LEU A 494 8.25 -25.95 3.14
CA LEU A 494 9.57 -26.08 2.54
C LEU A 494 9.64 -27.24 1.54
N GLN A 495 9.07 -28.40 1.90
CA GLN A 495 9.01 -29.58 1.05
C GLN A 495 8.30 -29.30 -0.28
N ARG A 496 7.28 -28.43 -0.28
CA ARG A 496 6.57 -28.01 -1.50
C ARG A 496 7.52 -27.39 -2.53
N TYR A 497 8.42 -26.51 -2.07
CA TYR A 497 9.35 -25.80 -2.95
C TYR A 497 10.61 -26.61 -3.25
N THR A 498 11.19 -27.32 -2.28
CA THR A 498 12.34 -28.22 -2.56
C THR A 498 11.95 -29.37 -3.48
N GLY A 499 10.74 -29.93 -3.30
CA GLY A 499 10.20 -30.95 -4.21
C GLY A 499 9.90 -30.41 -5.61
N LEU A 500 9.65 -29.11 -5.76
CA LEU A 500 9.54 -28.48 -7.09
C LEU A 500 10.90 -28.45 -7.80
N VAL A 501 11.99 -28.11 -7.08
CA VAL A 501 13.36 -28.19 -7.62
C VAL A 501 13.67 -29.62 -8.09
N GLU A 502 13.37 -30.63 -7.27
CA GLU A 502 13.63 -32.03 -7.61
C GLU A 502 12.83 -32.51 -8.82
N ARG A 503 11.53 -32.20 -8.89
CA ARG A 503 10.71 -32.53 -10.06
C ARG A 503 11.19 -31.84 -11.33
N THR A 504 11.59 -30.57 -11.25
CA THR A 504 12.17 -29.86 -12.41
C THR A 504 13.44 -30.56 -12.91
N MET A 505 14.33 -30.98 -12.01
CA MET A 505 15.53 -31.72 -12.41
C MET A 505 15.23 -33.10 -12.98
N THR A 506 14.30 -33.83 -12.38
CA THR A 506 14.06 -35.25 -12.71
C THR A 506 13.08 -35.46 -13.86
N GLU A 507 11.98 -34.70 -13.89
CA GLU A 507 10.92 -34.84 -14.89
C GLU A 507 11.22 -34.02 -16.16
N LEU A 508 11.87 -32.86 -16.03
CA LEU A 508 12.20 -31.98 -17.16
C LEU A 508 13.67 -32.09 -17.60
N SER A 509 14.51 -32.87 -16.90
CA SER A 509 15.95 -32.99 -17.18
C SER A 509 16.70 -31.65 -17.16
N GLU A 510 16.22 -30.70 -16.36
CA GLU A 510 16.78 -29.36 -16.24
C GLU A 510 17.87 -29.26 -15.16
N THR A 511 18.63 -28.17 -15.18
CA THR A 511 19.68 -27.93 -14.18
C THR A 511 19.11 -27.64 -12.78
N TYR A 512 19.93 -27.84 -11.74
CA TYR A 512 19.56 -27.49 -10.36
C TYR A 512 19.19 -26.01 -10.21
N ASP A 513 19.93 -25.12 -10.88
CA ASP A 513 19.71 -23.67 -10.83
C ASP A 513 18.41 -23.29 -11.50
N TYR A 514 18.06 -23.97 -12.60
CA TYR A 514 16.75 -23.83 -13.23
C TYR A 514 15.62 -24.32 -12.31
N GLY A 515 15.84 -25.41 -11.55
CA GLY A 515 14.91 -25.83 -10.50
C GLY A 515 14.70 -24.76 -9.42
N LEU A 516 15.78 -24.12 -8.95
CA LEU A 516 15.71 -22.99 -8.00
C LEU A 516 15.02 -21.77 -8.61
N TYR A 517 15.23 -21.51 -9.90
CA TYR A 517 14.57 -20.46 -10.66
C TYR A 517 13.05 -20.64 -10.68
N VAL A 518 12.58 -21.84 -11.00
CA VAL A 518 11.14 -22.17 -10.95
C VAL A 518 10.59 -22.12 -9.53
N ALA A 519 11.35 -22.60 -8.53
CA ALA A 519 10.94 -22.52 -7.13
C ALA A 519 10.80 -21.07 -6.64
N LEU A 520 11.74 -20.20 -7.00
CA LEU A 520 11.71 -18.78 -6.68
C LEU A 520 10.48 -18.10 -7.29
N GLN A 521 10.17 -18.38 -8.56
CA GLN A 521 8.95 -17.87 -9.19
C GLN A 521 7.69 -18.28 -8.42
N ALA A 522 7.60 -19.57 -8.06
CA ALA A 522 6.47 -20.11 -7.30
C ALA A 522 6.31 -19.44 -5.93
N VAL A 523 7.42 -19.10 -5.26
CA VAL A 523 7.41 -18.36 -3.99
C VAL A 523 6.87 -16.95 -4.19
N LEU A 524 7.35 -16.23 -5.21
CA LEU A 524 7.00 -14.82 -5.45
C LEU A 524 5.55 -14.60 -5.90
N VAL A 525 4.84 -15.66 -6.31
CA VAL A 525 3.40 -15.63 -6.60
C VAL A 525 2.54 -16.34 -5.54
N SER A 526 3.17 -16.85 -4.48
CA SER A 526 2.46 -17.54 -3.41
C SER A 526 1.64 -16.57 -2.54
N PRO A 527 0.51 -17.00 -1.96
CA PRO A 527 -0.24 -16.18 -1.02
C PRO A 527 0.58 -15.74 0.20
N ASP A 528 1.48 -16.59 0.70
CA ASP A 528 2.34 -16.28 1.85
C ASP A 528 3.35 -15.16 1.56
N PHE A 529 3.74 -14.96 0.30
CA PHE A 529 4.56 -13.84 -0.13
C PHE A 529 3.73 -12.61 -0.49
N LEU A 530 2.66 -12.79 -1.27
CA LEU A 530 1.86 -11.69 -1.80
C LEU A 530 0.97 -11.02 -0.74
N PHE A 531 0.63 -11.72 0.34
CA PHE A 531 -0.28 -11.22 1.37
C PHE A 531 0.36 -11.16 2.74
N ARG A 532 -0.14 -10.20 3.54
CA ARG A 532 0.11 -10.10 4.97
C ARG A 532 -1.04 -10.76 5.70
N VAL A 533 -0.90 -12.08 5.87
CA VAL A 533 -1.91 -12.92 6.51
C VAL A 533 -1.83 -12.76 8.02
N GLU A 534 -2.97 -12.48 8.65
CA GLU A 534 -3.13 -12.53 10.09
C GLU A 534 -4.27 -13.49 10.41
N ALA A 535 -4.02 -14.48 11.27
CA ALA A 535 -5.04 -15.48 11.59
C ALA A 535 -6.25 -14.84 12.30
N ASP A 536 -7.46 -15.27 12.00
CA ASP A 536 -8.62 -14.87 12.81
C ASP A 536 -8.55 -15.53 14.20
N PRO A 537 -9.16 -14.94 15.24
CA PRO A 537 -9.25 -15.57 16.56
C PRO A 537 -9.99 -16.91 16.49
N PRO A 538 -9.77 -17.81 17.47
CA PRO A 538 -10.58 -19.01 17.65
C PRO A 538 -12.08 -18.69 17.66
N ALA A 539 -12.92 -19.63 17.21
CA ALA A 539 -14.35 -19.40 16.99
C ALA A 539 -15.12 -18.96 18.26
N ASP A 540 -14.60 -19.28 19.44
CA ASP A 540 -15.14 -18.94 20.76
C ASP A 540 -14.58 -17.64 21.35
N ALA A 541 -13.56 -17.04 20.72
CA ALA A 541 -12.91 -15.81 21.16
C ALA A 541 -13.36 -14.59 20.33
N LYS A 542 -13.67 -13.48 21.00
CA LYS A 542 -14.02 -12.21 20.33
C LYS A 542 -12.82 -11.59 19.62
N ASP A 543 -11.65 -11.69 20.24
CA ASP A 543 -10.38 -11.21 19.73
C ASP A 543 -9.23 -12.12 20.16
N ARG A 544 -8.04 -11.87 19.60
CA ARG A 544 -6.78 -12.48 20.05
C ARG A 544 -5.63 -11.48 19.98
N ALA A 545 -4.57 -11.75 20.75
CA ALA A 545 -3.28 -11.11 20.53
C ALA A 545 -2.65 -11.60 19.21
N LEU A 546 -1.92 -10.71 18.55
CA LEU A 546 -1.09 -11.06 17.41
C LEU A 546 0.15 -11.83 17.85
N SER A 547 0.61 -12.72 16.98
CA SER A 547 1.88 -13.41 17.17
C SER A 547 3.06 -12.43 17.04
N PRO A 548 4.22 -12.75 17.62
CA PRO A 548 5.43 -11.93 17.48
C PRO A 548 5.79 -11.59 16.02
N PHE A 549 5.63 -12.55 15.10
CA PHE A 549 5.92 -12.35 13.67
C PHE A 549 4.91 -11.44 12.98
N GLU A 550 3.62 -11.53 13.35
CA GLU A 550 2.59 -10.61 12.86
C GLU A 550 2.87 -9.18 13.34
N VAL A 551 3.31 -8.98 14.60
CA VAL A 551 3.68 -7.65 15.12
C VAL A 551 4.92 -7.10 14.41
N ALA A 552 5.97 -7.91 14.21
CA ALA A 552 7.14 -7.50 13.44
C ALA A 552 6.79 -7.12 11.99
N SER A 553 5.91 -7.89 11.35
CA SER A 553 5.38 -7.61 10.00
C SER A 553 4.49 -6.36 9.99
N ARG A 554 3.67 -6.11 11.01
CA ARG A 554 2.91 -4.85 11.14
C ARG A 554 3.85 -3.65 11.25
N LEU A 555 4.85 -3.72 12.12
CA LEU A 555 5.79 -2.65 12.39
C LEU A 555 6.66 -2.30 11.17
N SER A 556 7.25 -3.31 10.53
CA SER A 556 8.12 -3.14 9.35
C SER A 556 7.41 -2.48 8.17
N TYR A 557 6.22 -2.95 7.80
CA TYR A 557 5.48 -2.33 6.70
C TYR A 557 4.87 -0.98 7.07
N PHE A 558 4.54 -0.75 8.35
CA PHE A 558 4.13 0.57 8.80
C PHE A 558 5.28 1.58 8.61
N LEU A 559 6.49 1.29 9.09
CA LEU A 559 7.57 2.29 9.12
C LEU A 559 8.46 2.29 7.87
N TRP A 560 8.64 1.14 7.22
CA TRP A 560 9.56 0.96 6.09
C TRP A 560 8.87 0.51 4.80
N SER A 561 7.55 0.23 4.83
CA SER A 561 6.79 -0.32 3.70
C SER A 561 7.52 -1.51 3.04
N SER A 562 8.10 -2.38 3.86
CA SER A 562 8.88 -3.54 3.46
C SER A 562 8.88 -4.59 4.57
N MET A 563 9.42 -5.77 4.29
CA MET A 563 9.52 -6.87 5.26
C MET A 563 10.39 -6.54 6.49
N PRO A 564 10.22 -7.26 7.62
CA PRO A 564 11.09 -7.10 8.78
C PRO A 564 12.56 -7.43 8.45
N ASP A 565 13.48 -6.70 9.08
CA ASP A 565 14.90 -7.04 9.03
C ASP A 565 15.23 -8.20 9.97
N GLU A 566 16.48 -8.65 9.94
CA GLU A 566 16.92 -9.80 10.72
C GLU A 566 16.79 -9.56 12.24
N GLU A 567 17.03 -8.34 12.72
CA GLU A 567 16.85 -7.98 14.12
C GLU A 567 15.39 -8.15 14.56
N LEU A 568 14.43 -7.64 13.78
CA LEU A 568 13.01 -7.82 14.07
C LEU A 568 12.58 -9.28 14.01
N LEU A 569 13.08 -10.06 13.04
CA LEU A 569 12.76 -11.49 12.94
C LEU A 569 13.30 -12.27 14.15
N GLN A 570 14.50 -11.95 14.63
CA GLN A 570 15.08 -12.58 15.83
C GLN A 570 14.33 -12.19 17.11
N LEU A 571 13.93 -10.93 17.24
CA LEU A 571 13.10 -10.48 18.37
C LEU A 571 11.71 -11.13 18.35
N ALA A 572 11.15 -11.35 17.16
CA ALA A 572 9.90 -12.09 17.00
C ALA A 572 10.06 -13.57 17.38
N GLU A 573 11.14 -14.21 16.94
CA GLU A 573 11.46 -15.60 17.26
C GLU A 573 11.65 -15.81 18.77
N ALA A 574 12.28 -14.86 19.45
CA ALA A 574 12.42 -14.86 20.91
C ALA A 574 11.16 -14.43 21.67
N GLY A 575 10.09 -13.99 20.98
CA GLY A 575 8.87 -13.45 21.58
C GLY A 575 9.02 -12.06 22.22
N ARG A 576 10.24 -11.50 22.22
CA ARG A 576 10.60 -10.26 22.89
C ARG A 576 10.06 -9.00 22.23
N ILE A 577 9.70 -9.07 20.94
CA ILE A 577 9.09 -7.93 20.23
C ILE A 577 7.74 -7.49 20.84
N LEU A 578 7.11 -8.35 21.64
CA LEU A 578 5.87 -8.04 22.36
C LEU A 578 6.10 -7.28 23.68
N GLU A 579 7.35 -7.17 24.14
CA GLU A 579 7.71 -6.37 25.32
C GLU A 579 7.59 -4.87 24.96
N PRO A 580 6.81 -4.06 25.70
CA PRO A 580 6.57 -2.66 25.34
C PRO A 580 7.84 -1.82 25.18
N ASP A 581 8.85 -2.03 26.04
CA ASP A 581 10.11 -1.28 25.98
C ASP A 581 10.96 -1.66 24.75
N VAL A 582 10.97 -2.95 24.39
CA VAL A 582 11.64 -3.44 23.17
C VAL A 582 10.93 -2.88 21.94
N LEU A 583 9.61 -2.88 21.93
CA LEU A 583 8.84 -2.35 20.81
C LEU A 583 9.11 -0.84 20.60
N ARG A 584 9.14 -0.05 21.68
CA ARG A 584 9.52 1.37 21.62
C ARG A 584 10.96 1.57 21.15
N GLN A 585 11.89 0.74 21.61
CA GLN A 585 13.29 0.78 21.14
C GLN A 585 13.37 0.53 19.63
N GLN A 586 12.65 -0.48 19.12
CA GLN A 586 12.61 -0.79 17.70
C GLN A 586 11.97 0.33 16.88
N VAL A 587 10.90 0.96 17.35
CA VAL A 587 10.34 2.17 16.72
C VAL A 587 11.42 3.24 16.54
N ARG A 588 12.13 3.60 17.61
CA ARG A 588 13.16 4.65 17.55
C ARG A 588 14.28 4.30 16.57
N ARG A 589 14.78 3.05 16.61
CA ARG A 589 15.79 2.55 15.67
C ARG A 589 15.31 2.68 14.23
N MET A 590 14.09 2.21 13.95
CA MET A 590 13.54 2.18 12.61
C MET A 590 13.22 3.56 12.05
N LEU A 591 12.77 4.51 12.88
CA LEU A 591 12.55 5.90 12.49
C LEU A 591 13.85 6.64 12.16
N GLN A 592 14.99 6.23 12.73
CA GLN A 592 16.31 6.81 12.43
C GLN A 592 16.96 6.20 11.18
N ASP A 593 16.56 4.99 10.81
CA ASP A 593 17.07 4.28 9.63
C ASP A 593 16.66 4.99 8.32
N PRO A 594 17.54 5.07 7.30
CA PRO A 594 17.20 5.62 5.98
C PRO A 594 15.94 5.02 5.33
N LYS A 595 15.60 3.76 5.62
CA LYS A 595 14.36 3.12 5.14
C LYS A 595 13.08 3.83 5.61
N SER A 596 13.13 4.60 6.71
CA SER A 596 12.01 5.43 7.16
C SER A 596 11.58 6.50 6.15
N GLU A 597 12.40 6.81 5.13
CA GLU A 597 11.99 7.65 4.01
C GLU A 597 10.76 7.06 3.26
N ALA A 598 10.52 5.75 3.38
CA ALA A 598 9.29 5.12 2.92
C ALA A 598 8.02 5.73 3.54
N LEU A 599 8.03 6.12 4.83
CA LEU A 599 6.91 6.84 5.44
C LEU A 599 6.64 8.18 4.75
N SER A 600 7.69 8.92 4.37
CA SER A 600 7.50 10.19 3.64
C SER A 600 6.87 9.93 2.27
N ARG A 601 7.41 8.97 1.50
CA ARG A 601 6.93 8.64 0.15
C ARG A 601 5.57 7.94 0.10
N ASN A 602 5.20 7.21 1.15
CA ASN A 602 3.99 6.40 1.16
C ASN A 602 2.91 6.97 2.09
N PHE A 603 3.23 7.37 3.31
CA PHE A 603 2.25 7.99 4.19
C PHE A 603 2.05 9.47 3.83
N ALA A 604 3.10 10.30 3.89
CA ALA A 604 2.95 11.75 3.76
C ALA A 604 2.47 12.17 2.36
N ALA A 605 3.02 11.55 1.32
CA ALA A 605 2.61 11.83 -0.05
C ALA A 605 1.14 11.47 -0.35
N GLN A 606 0.57 10.49 0.35
CA GLN A 606 -0.85 10.12 0.21
C GLN A 606 -1.72 10.97 1.12
N TRP A 607 -1.33 11.14 2.38
CA TRP A 607 -2.00 12.02 3.34
C TRP A 607 -2.17 13.44 2.80
N LEU A 608 -1.15 14.00 2.18
CA LEU A 608 -1.17 15.36 1.60
C LEU A 608 -1.59 15.38 0.12
N ASN A 609 -1.91 14.21 -0.45
CA ASN A 609 -2.24 14.01 -1.87
C ASN A 609 -1.17 14.52 -2.87
N LEU A 610 0.11 14.55 -2.48
CA LEU A 610 1.22 14.96 -3.34
C LEU A 610 1.33 14.13 -4.63
N ARG A 611 0.92 12.86 -4.59
CA ARG A 611 0.93 11.99 -5.77
C ARG A 611 0.05 12.53 -6.91
N ASN A 612 -1.01 13.27 -6.58
CA ASN A 612 -1.92 13.86 -7.56
C ASN A 612 -1.31 15.09 -8.25
N LEU A 613 -0.21 15.65 -7.72
CA LEU A 613 0.45 16.81 -8.31
C LEU A 613 0.97 16.52 -9.73
N ALA A 614 1.29 15.25 -10.02
CA ALA A 614 1.69 14.77 -11.34
C ALA A 614 0.62 14.97 -12.42
N ASP A 615 -0.66 15.09 -12.03
CA ASP A 615 -1.80 15.29 -12.94
C ASP A 615 -2.24 16.76 -13.03
N VAL A 616 -1.71 17.62 -12.17
CA VAL A 616 -2.01 19.06 -12.20
C VAL A 616 -1.31 19.72 -13.39
N ARG A 617 -2.09 20.49 -14.16
CA ARG A 617 -1.64 21.20 -15.36
C ARG A 617 -1.94 22.70 -15.23
N PRO A 618 -1.07 23.49 -14.57
CA PRO A 618 -1.19 24.95 -14.61
C PRO A 618 -1.15 25.46 -16.06
N ASN A 619 -1.95 26.48 -16.37
CA ASN A 619 -2.00 27.07 -17.70
C ASN A 619 -0.67 27.79 -17.99
N PRO A 620 0.10 27.38 -19.01
CA PRO A 620 1.39 27.99 -19.32
C PRO A 620 1.29 29.47 -19.73
N GLU A 621 0.13 29.94 -20.21
CA GLU A 621 -0.07 31.36 -20.51
C GLU A 621 -0.17 32.22 -19.24
N VAL A 622 -0.65 31.64 -18.14
CA VAL A 622 -0.79 32.32 -16.83
C VAL A 622 0.45 32.10 -15.97
N TYR A 623 1.03 30.91 -16.03
CA TYR A 623 2.15 30.46 -15.21
C TYR A 623 3.31 29.95 -16.09
N PRO A 624 3.99 30.83 -16.83
CA PRO A 624 5.03 30.43 -17.79
C PRO A 624 6.27 29.80 -17.13
N ASP A 625 6.52 30.11 -15.86
CA ASP A 625 7.66 29.59 -15.10
C ASP A 625 7.42 28.18 -14.52
N PHE A 626 6.21 27.63 -14.65
CA PHE A 626 5.87 26.32 -14.10
C PHE A 626 6.25 25.19 -15.08
N ASP A 627 7.15 24.31 -14.65
CA ASP A 627 7.55 23.14 -15.41
C ASP A 627 7.58 21.86 -14.54
N ASN A 628 7.92 20.72 -15.16
CA ASN A 628 8.00 19.44 -14.47
C ASN A 628 9.12 19.41 -13.40
N ALA A 629 10.21 20.14 -13.61
CA ALA A 629 11.33 20.16 -12.68
C ALA A 629 10.97 20.95 -11.40
N LEU A 630 10.27 22.08 -11.55
CA LEU A 630 9.72 22.84 -10.44
C LEU A 630 8.70 22.01 -9.67
N ARG A 631 7.81 21.28 -10.38
CA ARG A 631 6.85 20.36 -9.74
C ARG A 631 7.56 19.33 -8.86
N GLN A 632 8.61 18.70 -9.37
CA GLN A 632 9.42 17.75 -8.60
C GLN A 632 10.07 18.42 -7.40
N SER A 633 10.60 19.64 -7.57
CA SER A 633 11.19 20.38 -6.46
C SER A 633 10.18 20.70 -5.35
N MET A 634 8.95 21.10 -5.70
CA MET A 634 7.86 21.34 -4.75
C MET A 634 7.45 20.08 -3.96
N SER A 635 7.35 18.93 -4.63
CA SER A 635 7.05 17.66 -3.95
C SER A 635 8.17 17.30 -2.97
N ARG A 636 9.43 17.41 -3.44
CA ARG A 636 10.60 17.04 -2.65
C ARG A 636 10.77 17.91 -1.40
N GLU A 637 10.50 19.22 -1.48
CA GLU A 637 10.45 20.09 -0.30
C GLU A 637 9.55 19.52 0.80
N THR A 638 8.34 19.11 0.42
CA THR A 638 7.33 18.63 1.36
C THR A 638 7.73 17.30 1.98
N GLU A 639 8.27 16.39 1.17
CA GLU A 639 8.80 15.11 1.64
C GLU A 639 9.99 15.28 2.59
N LEU A 640 10.86 16.27 2.33
CA LEU A 640 12.01 16.58 3.18
C LEU A 640 11.58 17.16 4.53
N LEU A 641 10.60 18.08 4.56
CA LEU A 641 10.05 18.58 5.82
C LEU A 641 9.50 17.42 6.68
N PHE A 642 8.73 16.52 6.07
CA PHE A 642 8.22 15.34 6.76
C PHE A 642 9.35 14.44 7.26
N SER A 643 10.32 14.11 6.41
CA SER A 643 11.46 13.26 6.78
C SER A 643 12.27 13.87 7.92
N THR A 644 12.46 15.19 7.93
CA THR A 644 13.13 15.91 9.02
C THR A 644 12.34 15.83 10.32
N ILE A 645 11.02 16.07 10.29
CA ILE A 645 10.19 15.98 11.51
C ILE A 645 10.24 14.56 12.09
N THR A 646 10.19 13.53 11.24
CA THR A 646 10.28 12.13 11.66
C THR A 646 11.66 11.75 12.19
N ARG A 647 12.74 12.04 11.46
CA ARG A 647 14.10 11.57 11.80
C ARG A 647 14.74 12.35 12.95
N GLU A 648 14.46 13.65 13.05
CA GLU A 648 14.92 14.49 14.17
C GLU A 648 13.96 14.41 15.37
N ASP A 649 12.90 13.61 15.28
CA ASP A 649 11.88 13.42 16.32
C ASP A 649 11.30 14.75 16.85
N ARG A 650 10.93 15.62 15.90
CA ARG A 650 10.38 16.95 16.18
C ARG A 650 8.91 16.86 16.57
N SER A 651 8.40 17.98 17.08
CA SER A 651 6.97 18.12 17.33
C SER A 651 6.20 18.05 16.01
N ILE A 652 5.12 17.27 15.96
CA ILE A 652 4.25 17.24 14.78
C ILE A 652 3.55 18.60 14.55
N GLU A 653 3.53 19.49 15.55
CA GLU A 653 3.06 20.88 15.39
C GLU A 653 3.86 21.64 14.31
N GLU A 654 5.11 21.25 14.06
CA GLU A 654 5.95 21.87 13.03
C GLU A 654 5.40 21.65 11.61
N PHE A 655 4.53 20.65 11.38
CA PHE A 655 3.80 20.55 10.11
C PHE A 655 2.95 21.79 9.82
N LEU A 656 2.45 22.48 10.85
CA LEU A 656 1.70 23.73 10.70
C LEU A 656 2.57 24.98 10.84
N THR A 657 3.69 24.89 11.55
CA THR A 657 4.37 26.06 12.11
C THR A 657 5.86 26.17 11.79
N ALA A 658 6.45 25.20 11.09
CA ALA A 658 7.87 25.20 10.78
C ALA A 658 8.28 26.55 10.14
N ASP A 659 9.29 27.18 10.74
CA ASP A 659 9.91 28.44 10.33
C ASP A 659 11.15 28.22 9.46
N TYR A 660 11.26 27.02 8.89
CA TYR A 660 12.31 26.61 7.97
C TYR A 660 11.70 25.73 6.86
N SER A 661 12.38 25.64 5.73
CA SER A 661 12.04 24.70 4.66
C SER A 661 13.30 24.19 3.94
N PHE A 662 13.11 23.35 2.94
CA PHE A 662 14.16 22.79 2.09
C PHE A 662 13.95 23.24 0.66
N VAL A 663 14.90 23.98 0.12
CA VAL A 663 14.82 24.51 -1.24
C VAL A 663 16.11 24.21 -2.00
N ASN A 664 15.99 23.92 -3.29
CA ASN A 664 17.08 24.03 -4.24
C ASN A 664 16.98 25.37 -4.99
N GLU A 665 17.89 25.68 -5.91
CA GLU A 665 17.90 26.98 -6.60
C GLU A 665 16.58 27.32 -7.30
N ARG A 666 15.98 26.32 -7.96
CA ARG A 666 14.72 26.48 -8.71
C ARG A 666 13.57 26.89 -7.81
N LEU A 667 13.40 26.18 -6.69
CA LEU A 667 12.34 26.47 -5.73
C LEU A 667 12.63 27.76 -4.94
N ALA A 668 13.90 28.03 -4.62
CA ALA A 668 14.30 29.27 -3.96
C ALA A 668 13.95 30.49 -4.82
N ARG A 669 14.23 30.43 -6.14
CA ARG A 669 13.83 31.46 -7.11
C ARG A 669 12.32 31.64 -7.17
N HIS A 670 11.57 30.53 -7.20
CA HIS A 670 10.10 30.54 -7.16
C HIS A 670 9.54 31.20 -5.88
N TYR A 671 10.25 31.07 -4.76
CA TYR A 671 9.87 31.65 -3.48
C TYR A 671 10.40 33.06 -3.24
N GLY A 672 11.34 33.55 -4.05
CA GLY A 672 12.05 34.81 -3.79
C GLY A 672 13.10 34.71 -2.67
N ILE A 673 13.62 33.51 -2.39
CA ILE A 673 14.67 33.28 -1.39
C ILE A 673 16.04 33.40 -2.08
N ALA A 674 16.86 34.33 -1.61
CA ALA A 674 18.20 34.56 -2.15
C ALA A 674 19.25 33.63 -1.52
N GLY A 675 20.39 33.45 -2.20
CA GLY A 675 21.57 32.77 -1.63
C GLY A 675 21.61 31.24 -1.79
N VAL A 676 20.70 30.64 -2.55
CA VAL A 676 20.68 29.20 -2.85
C VAL A 676 21.02 28.96 -4.32
N THR A 677 21.94 28.04 -4.60
CA THR A 677 22.43 27.71 -5.94
C THR A 677 22.56 26.20 -6.12
N GLY A 678 22.32 25.68 -7.33
CA GLY A 678 22.41 24.25 -7.64
C GLY A 678 21.13 23.45 -7.35
N GLU A 679 21.18 22.15 -7.67
CA GLU A 679 20.04 21.23 -7.58
C GLU A 679 19.85 20.61 -6.18
N GLU A 680 20.88 20.67 -5.32
CA GLU A 680 20.82 20.14 -3.97
C GLU A 680 19.87 20.94 -3.08
N PHE A 681 19.13 20.22 -2.24
CA PHE A 681 18.23 20.83 -1.28
C PHE A 681 18.98 21.27 -0.03
N VAL A 682 18.85 22.54 0.32
CA VAL A 682 19.42 23.11 1.54
C VAL A 682 18.32 23.56 2.48
N ARG A 683 18.53 23.37 3.78
CA ARG A 683 17.63 23.88 4.81
C ARG A 683 17.81 25.39 4.92
N VAL A 684 16.73 26.14 4.76
CA VAL A 684 16.70 27.62 4.85
C VAL A 684 15.74 28.07 5.92
N SER A 685 15.99 29.23 6.54
CA SER A 685 15.02 29.88 7.40
C SER A 685 13.95 30.58 6.57
N LEU A 686 12.70 30.50 7.02
CA LEU A 686 11.54 31.22 6.48
C LEU A 686 11.27 32.52 7.25
N ALA A 687 12.11 32.89 8.23
CA ALA A 687 11.96 34.13 8.97
C ALA A 687 11.98 35.35 8.02
N GLY A 688 11.01 36.25 8.20
CA GLY A 688 10.83 37.41 7.31
C GLY A 688 10.12 37.10 5.99
N THR A 689 9.76 35.84 5.73
CA THR A 689 8.85 35.46 4.65
C THR A 689 7.42 35.31 5.15
N GLN A 690 6.47 35.15 4.23
CA GLN A 690 5.06 34.86 4.56
C GLN A 690 4.75 33.35 4.59
N ARG A 691 5.79 32.51 4.62
CA ARG A 691 5.67 31.04 4.59
C ARG A 691 5.95 30.46 5.97
N ALA A 692 5.16 29.47 6.34
CA ALA A 692 5.39 28.60 7.49
C ALA A 692 4.62 27.29 7.31
N GLY A 693 5.23 26.17 7.70
CA GLY A 693 4.64 24.84 7.62
C GLY A 693 4.14 24.43 6.23
N VAL A 694 3.53 23.24 6.18
CA VAL A 694 3.13 22.58 4.92
C VAL A 694 2.01 23.31 4.16
N LEU A 695 1.18 24.07 4.88
CA LEU A 695 0.06 24.82 4.31
C LEU A 695 0.50 25.91 3.34
N THR A 696 1.77 26.35 3.43
CA THR A 696 2.34 27.39 2.57
C THR A 696 3.33 26.85 1.53
N HIS A 697 3.48 25.52 1.44
CA HIS A 697 4.29 24.90 0.39
C HIS A 697 3.59 25.02 -0.96
N ALA A 698 4.36 25.32 -2.01
CA ALA A 698 3.83 25.45 -3.36
C ALA A 698 3.25 24.14 -3.91
N SER A 699 3.70 22.96 -3.45
CA SER A 699 3.08 21.67 -3.78
C SER A 699 1.59 21.67 -3.43
N ILE A 700 1.24 22.03 -2.19
CA ILE A 700 -0.13 22.05 -1.67
C ILE A 700 -0.94 23.16 -2.32
N LEU A 701 -0.37 24.36 -2.42
CA LEU A 701 -1.04 25.52 -3.02
C LEU A 701 -1.37 25.30 -4.51
N THR A 702 -0.50 24.58 -5.22
CA THR A 702 -0.72 24.20 -6.62
C THR A 702 -1.75 23.09 -6.75
N LEU A 703 -1.61 22.03 -5.94
CA LEU A 703 -2.54 20.90 -5.89
C LEU A 703 -4.00 21.34 -5.67
N THR A 704 -4.18 22.36 -4.84
CA THR A 704 -5.49 22.86 -4.42
C THR A 704 -6.00 24.02 -5.29
N SER A 705 -5.41 24.25 -6.46
CA SER A 705 -5.80 25.32 -7.39
C SER A 705 -6.44 24.79 -8.68
N ASN A 706 -6.92 25.70 -9.53
CA ASN A 706 -7.36 25.42 -10.89
C ASN A 706 -6.23 25.78 -11.89
N PRO A 707 -6.23 25.22 -13.12
CA PRO A 707 -5.19 25.50 -14.11
C PRO A 707 -4.86 26.98 -14.31
N GLY A 708 -5.85 27.87 -14.35
CA GLY A 708 -5.65 29.31 -14.59
C GLY A 708 -5.79 30.22 -13.37
N ARG A 709 -6.12 29.70 -12.18
CA ARG A 709 -6.46 30.52 -10.99
C ARG A 709 -6.43 29.74 -9.68
N THR A 710 -6.36 30.44 -8.57
CA THR A 710 -6.54 29.87 -7.22
C THR A 710 -7.98 29.36 -7.01
N SER A 711 -8.18 28.53 -5.97
CA SER A 711 -9.50 28.02 -5.60
C SER A 711 -9.66 27.94 -4.07
N PRO A 712 -10.26 28.97 -3.44
CA PRO A 712 -10.57 28.95 -2.01
C PRO A 712 -11.38 27.72 -1.58
N VAL A 713 -12.30 27.26 -2.43
CA VAL A 713 -13.13 26.07 -2.17
C VAL A 713 -12.28 24.81 -2.08
N LYS A 714 -11.38 24.57 -3.04
CA LYS A 714 -10.52 23.39 -3.06
C LYS A 714 -9.50 23.43 -1.92
N ARG A 715 -8.91 24.60 -1.65
CA ARG A 715 -7.99 24.82 -0.53
C ARG A 715 -8.67 24.56 0.81
N GLY A 716 -9.83 25.17 1.05
CA GLY A 716 -10.60 25.00 2.28
C GLY A 716 -11.05 23.56 2.48
N LYS A 717 -11.54 22.90 1.42
CA LYS A 717 -11.89 21.47 1.43
C LYS A 717 -10.70 20.61 1.86
N TRP A 718 -9.55 20.81 1.21
CA TRP A 718 -8.33 20.06 1.52
C TRP A 718 -7.85 20.30 2.97
N ILE A 719 -7.94 21.53 3.48
CA ILE A 719 -7.61 21.80 4.90
C ILE A 719 -8.56 21.06 5.84
N LEU A 720 -9.87 21.08 5.59
CA LEU A 720 -10.84 20.35 6.42
C LEU A 720 -10.55 18.85 6.40
N GLU A 721 -10.42 18.24 5.23
CA GLU A 721 -10.29 16.79 5.07
C GLU A 721 -8.92 16.28 5.52
N ASN A 722 -7.83 16.94 5.15
CA ASN A 722 -6.48 16.43 5.33
C ASN A 722 -5.85 16.93 6.64
N ILE A 723 -6.18 18.15 7.10
CA ILE A 723 -5.53 18.77 8.26
C ILE A 723 -6.42 18.72 9.51
N LEU A 724 -7.74 18.75 9.35
CA LEU A 724 -8.68 18.77 10.47
C LEU A 724 -9.53 17.50 10.61
N ALA A 725 -9.43 16.55 9.66
CA ALA A 725 -10.24 15.34 9.58
C ALA A 725 -11.76 15.61 9.65
N GLU A 726 -12.19 16.75 9.10
CA GLU A 726 -13.59 17.13 8.98
C GLU A 726 -14.07 16.82 7.55
N VAL A 727 -15.14 16.05 7.42
CA VAL A 727 -15.76 15.76 6.12
C VAL A 727 -16.71 16.91 5.77
N PRO A 728 -16.43 17.73 4.74
CA PRO A 728 -17.35 18.76 4.33
C PRO A 728 -18.63 18.14 3.74
N PRO A 729 -19.79 18.81 3.86
CA PRO A 729 -21.02 18.33 3.23
C PRO A 729 -20.85 18.21 1.71
N PRO A 730 -21.49 17.21 1.07
CA PRO A 730 -21.43 17.07 -0.38
C PRO A 730 -22.01 18.32 -1.07
N ALA A 731 -21.47 18.66 -2.24
CA ALA A 731 -22.00 19.77 -3.03
C ALA A 731 -23.45 19.48 -3.47
N PRO A 732 -24.34 20.49 -3.50
CA PRO A 732 -25.68 20.32 -4.07
C PRO A 732 -25.61 19.85 -5.53
N ALA A 733 -26.55 19.02 -5.96
CA ALA A 733 -26.63 18.55 -7.34
C ALA A 733 -26.95 19.71 -8.30
N GLY A 734 -26.26 19.77 -9.45
CA GLY A 734 -26.57 20.71 -10.52
C GLY A 734 -25.99 22.12 -10.39
N VAL A 735 -25.05 22.36 -9.47
CA VAL A 735 -24.36 23.66 -9.36
C VAL A 735 -23.35 23.83 -10.51
N PRO A 736 -23.49 24.85 -11.38
CA PRO A 736 -22.55 25.09 -12.46
C PRO A 736 -21.19 25.58 -11.92
N PRO A 737 -20.07 25.35 -12.65
CA PRO A 737 -18.78 25.97 -12.35
C PRO A 737 -18.90 27.50 -12.17
N LEU A 738 -18.03 28.11 -11.37
CA LEU A 738 -18.06 29.55 -11.06
C LEU A 738 -18.06 30.42 -12.33
N GLU A 739 -17.42 29.95 -13.40
CA GLU A 739 -17.36 30.57 -14.72
C GLU A 739 -18.72 30.58 -15.46
N GLU A 740 -19.59 29.63 -15.17
CA GLU A 740 -20.89 29.41 -15.81
C GLU A 740 -22.05 30.00 -14.98
N ALA A 741 -21.79 30.43 -13.74
CA ALA A 741 -22.80 30.92 -12.78
C ALA A 741 -23.41 32.31 -13.09
N GLY A 742 -23.10 32.90 -14.26
CA GLY A 742 -23.85 34.01 -14.85
C GLY A 742 -23.37 35.44 -14.52
N LYS A 743 -23.38 36.29 -15.55
CA LYS A 743 -22.92 37.70 -15.67
C LYS A 743 -21.45 37.87 -16.06
N ASP A 744 -21.16 38.96 -16.77
CA ASP A 744 -19.82 39.38 -17.17
C ASP A 744 -18.94 39.57 -15.92
N VAL A 745 -18.19 38.52 -15.56
CA VAL A 745 -17.26 38.49 -14.42
C VAL A 745 -15.86 38.98 -14.81
N SER A 746 -15.70 39.53 -16.02
CA SER A 746 -14.45 40.13 -16.46
C SER A 746 -14.06 41.31 -15.55
N GLY A 747 -12.80 41.36 -15.14
CA GLY A 747 -12.29 42.42 -14.25
C GLY A 747 -12.67 42.31 -12.76
N LEU A 748 -13.50 41.35 -12.36
CA LEU A 748 -13.74 41.06 -10.94
C LEU A 748 -12.57 40.27 -10.34
N SER A 749 -12.21 40.59 -9.10
CA SER A 749 -11.31 39.76 -8.29
C SER A 749 -12.01 38.47 -7.88
N LEU A 750 -11.25 37.46 -7.48
CA LEU A 750 -11.76 36.19 -7.00
C LEU A 750 -12.64 36.38 -5.75
N ARG A 751 -12.28 37.32 -4.87
CA ARG A 751 -13.09 37.70 -3.70
C ARG A 751 -14.50 38.09 -4.14
N GLU A 752 -14.59 39.04 -5.07
CA GLU A 752 -15.87 39.56 -5.58
C GLU A 752 -16.68 38.45 -6.30
N ARG A 753 -16.02 37.57 -7.05
CA ARG A 753 -16.68 36.42 -7.71
C ARG A 753 -17.26 35.43 -6.69
N MET A 754 -16.51 35.12 -5.64
CA MET A 754 -16.97 34.21 -4.58
C MET A 754 -18.10 34.81 -3.77
N GLU A 755 -18.06 36.11 -3.47
CA GLU A 755 -19.17 36.82 -2.82
C GLU A 755 -20.43 36.83 -3.68
N LEU A 756 -20.29 37.02 -4.99
CA LEU A 756 -21.41 36.92 -5.93
C LEU A 756 -22.01 35.51 -5.92
N HIS A 757 -21.19 34.47 -5.94
CA HIS A 757 -21.62 33.07 -5.89
C HIS A 757 -22.34 32.72 -4.58
N ARG A 758 -21.87 33.25 -3.45
CA ARG A 758 -22.48 33.05 -2.12
C ARG A 758 -23.80 33.79 -1.90
N LYS A 759 -24.27 34.61 -2.84
CA LYS A 759 -25.60 35.23 -2.74
C LYS A 759 -26.73 34.20 -2.80
N ASP A 760 -26.49 33.03 -3.38
CA ASP A 760 -27.42 31.92 -3.33
C ASP A 760 -27.41 31.29 -1.92
N PRO A 761 -28.54 31.30 -1.18
CA PRO A 761 -28.63 30.70 0.15
C PRO A 761 -28.22 29.22 0.18
N ALA A 762 -28.47 28.46 -0.89
CA ALA A 762 -28.10 27.04 -0.97
C ALA A 762 -26.57 26.85 -1.03
N CYS A 763 -25.85 27.78 -1.66
CA CYS A 763 -24.38 27.74 -1.74
C CYS A 763 -23.74 28.29 -0.45
N ALA A 764 -24.35 29.30 0.17
CA ALA A 764 -23.78 29.98 1.35
C ALA A 764 -23.55 29.04 2.55
N VAL A 765 -24.37 28.01 2.72
CA VAL A 765 -24.31 27.08 3.87
C VAL A 765 -22.96 26.38 3.97
N CYS A 766 -22.46 25.82 2.86
CA CYS A 766 -21.20 25.09 2.82
C CYS A 766 -20.00 26.04 2.69
N HIS A 767 -20.14 27.09 1.88
CA HIS A 767 -19.09 28.07 1.62
C HIS A 767 -18.73 28.91 2.86
N ARG A 768 -19.63 29.04 3.83
CA ARG A 768 -19.34 29.58 5.18
C ARG A 768 -18.18 28.86 5.87
N ILE A 769 -18.03 27.56 5.65
CA ILE A 769 -17.03 26.72 6.33
C ILE A 769 -15.76 26.63 5.49
N LEU A 770 -15.92 26.42 4.18
CA LEU A 770 -14.83 26.18 3.24
C LEU A 770 -14.05 27.44 2.87
N ASP A 771 -14.77 28.48 2.43
CA ASP A 771 -14.15 29.63 1.78
C ASP A 771 -13.19 30.39 2.70
N PRO A 772 -13.51 30.67 3.98
CA PRO A 772 -12.58 31.38 4.85
C PRO A 772 -11.21 30.69 4.92
N LEU A 773 -11.18 29.36 5.11
CA LEU A 773 -9.92 28.61 5.20
C LEU A 773 -9.08 28.73 3.92
N GLY A 774 -9.72 28.70 2.75
CA GLY A 774 -9.01 28.89 1.47
C GLY A 774 -8.63 30.34 1.19
N MET A 775 -9.51 31.29 1.54
CA MET A 775 -9.33 32.72 1.34
C MET A 775 -8.11 33.25 2.10
N GLY A 776 -7.82 32.70 3.28
CA GLY A 776 -6.63 33.05 4.04
C GLY A 776 -5.31 32.84 3.30
N PHE A 777 -5.28 32.04 2.24
CA PHE A 777 -4.09 31.79 1.43
C PHE A 777 -4.14 32.49 0.05
N GLU A 778 -5.06 33.43 -0.19
CA GLU A 778 -5.21 34.04 -1.52
C GLU A 778 -4.05 34.94 -1.95
N ASN A 779 -3.20 35.37 -1.01
CA ASN A 779 -1.91 35.98 -1.34
C ASN A 779 -0.94 35.01 -2.03
N PHE A 780 -1.23 33.70 -2.07
CA PHE A 780 -0.50 32.74 -2.87
C PHE A 780 -1.25 32.40 -4.16
N ASP A 781 -0.60 32.62 -5.32
CA ASP A 781 -1.13 32.31 -6.65
C ASP A 781 -1.36 30.80 -6.88
N GLY A 782 -1.87 30.44 -8.05
CA GLY A 782 -2.18 29.04 -8.39
C GLY A 782 -0.96 28.11 -8.46
N THR A 783 0.26 28.64 -8.39
CA THR A 783 1.53 27.89 -8.29
C THR A 783 2.23 28.11 -6.94
N GLY A 784 1.58 28.79 -6.00
CA GLY A 784 2.10 29.07 -4.67
C GLY A 784 3.09 30.22 -4.58
N ARG A 785 3.23 31.11 -5.57
CA ARG A 785 4.01 32.36 -5.45
C ARG A 785 3.22 33.44 -4.72
N TRP A 786 3.92 34.33 -4.03
CA TRP A 786 3.28 35.48 -3.40
C TRP A 786 2.78 36.50 -4.44
N ARG A 787 1.62 37.10 -4.18
CA ARG A 787 1.03 38.18 -4.97
C ARG A 787 0.28 39.17 -4.06
N ASP A 788 0.38 40.45 -4.42
CA ASP A 788 -0.35 41.54 -3.74
C ASP A 788 -1.61 41.96 -4.51
N GLN A 789 -1.75 41.54 -5.77
CA GLN A 789 -2.86 41.93 -6.63
C GLN A 789 -3.56 40.73 -7.29
N ASP A 790 -4.87 40.90 -7.51
CA ASP A 790 -5.76 40.03 -8.27
C ASP A 790 -6.60 40.86 -9.24
N ALA A 791 -6.52 40.56 -10.54
CA ALA A 791 -7.22 41.34 -11.58
C ALA A 791 -6.98 42.87 -11.46
N GLY A 792 -5.77 43.28 -11.06
CA GLY A 792 -5.39 44.69 -10.88
C GLY A 792 -5.90 45.35 -9.59
N LYS A 793 -6.55 44.60 -8.69
CA LYS A 793 -7.02 45.05 -7.37
C LYS A 793 -6.15 44.44 -6.28
N ALA A 794 -6.05 45.08 -5.11
CA ALA A 794 -5.36 44.49 -3.96
C ALA A 794 -6.03 43.16 -3.55
N VAL A 795 -5.22 42.16 -3.21
CA VAL A 795 -5.73 40.88 -2.69
C VAL A 795 -6.35 41.10 -1.31
N ASP A 796 -7.60 40.70 -1.18
CA ASP A 796 -8.25 40.54 0.12
C ASP A 796 -8.20 39.06 0.50
N ALA A 797 -7.38 38.72 1.49
CA ALA A 797 -7.25 37.37 2.06
C ALA A 797 -7.94 37.24 3.43
N SER A 798 -8.77 38.22 3.82
CA SER A 798 -9.44 38.20 5.12
C SER A 798 -10.59 37.18 5.19
N GLY A 799 -10.93 36.75 6.40
CA GLY A 799 -12.04 35.84 6.61
C GLY A 799 -12.44 35.71 8.07
N GLU A 800 -13.61 35.09 8.26
CA GLU A 800 -14.17 34.74 9.57
C GLU A 800 -14.45 33.24 9.58
N LEU A 801 -13.81 32.50 10.49
CA LEU A 801 -14.03 31.06 10.65
C LEU A 801 -15.35 30.79 11.37
N PHE A 802 -15.87 29.58 11.18
CA PHE A 802 -16.94 29.06 12.01
C PHE A 802 -16.50 29.06 13.50
N GLY A 803 -17.24 29.82 14.33
CA GLY A 803 -16.88 30.11 15.72
C GLY A 803 -16.44 31.55 16.00
N GLY A 804 -16.31 32.41 14.97
CA GLY A 804 -16.15 33.86 15.11
C GLY A 804 -14.71 34.40 15.07
N ASP A 805 -13.69 33.53 14.96
CA ASP A 805 -12.31 33.98 14.82
C ASP A 805 -12.10 34.66 13.46
N ARG A 806 -11.46 35.84 13.47
CA ARG A 806 -11.18 36.65 12.28
C ARG A 806 -9.69 36.70 11.99
N PHE A 807 -9.35 36.77 10.71
CA PHE A 807 -7.98 36.93 10.23
C PHE A 807 -7.96 37.81 8.96
N SER A 808 -6.80 38.38 8.67
CA SER A 808 -6.54 39.27 7.52
C SER A 808 -5.59 38.67 6.48
N GLY A 809 -5.03 37.49 6.74
CA GLY A 809 -4.15 36.78 5.81
C GLY A 809 -3.59 35.48 6.36
N PRO A 810 -2.60 34.87 5.67
CA PRO A 810 -2.17 33.51 5.93
C PRO A 810 -1.52 33.34 7.30
N SER A 811 -0.69 34.30 7.72
CA SER A 811 0.03 34.26 9.00
C SER A 811 -0.92 34.29 10.21
N GLU A 812 -1.98 35.10 10.17
CA GLU A 812 -3.01 35.13 11.22
C GLU A 812 -3.88 33.87 11.21
N LEU A 813 -4.24 33.36 10.03
CA LEU A 813 -4.97 32.08 9.92
C LEU A 813 -4.15 30.92 10.50
N LEU A 814 -2.85 30.84 10.18
CA LEU A 814 -1.95 29.85 10.78
C LEU A 814 -1.86 30.01 12.30
N GLY A 815 -1.87 31.24 12.81
CA GLY A 815 -1.96 31.53 14.25
C GLY A 815 -3.22 30.94 14.89
N ILE A 816 -4.37 31.05 14.22
CA ILE A 816 -5.64 30.47 14.68
C ILE A 816 -5.59 28.94 14.64
N LEU A 817 -5.09 28.34 13.54
CA LEU A 817 -4.95 26.89 13.42
C LEU A 817 -3.99 26.32 14.47
N LYS A 818 -2.90 27.04 14.77
CA LYS A 818 -1.98 26.73 15.87
C LYS A 818 -2.66 26.78 17.23
N ALA A 819 -3.49 27.79 17.49
CA ALA A 819 -4.26 27.87 18.73
C ALA A 819 -5.27 26.71 18.86
N ARG A 820 -5.76 26.18 17.74
CA ARG A 820 -6.69 25.04 17.65
C ARG A 820 -5.99 23.71 17.30
N LYS A 821 -4.69 23.59 17.56
CA LYS A 821 -3.83 22.45 17.15
C LYS A 821 -4.28 21.06 17.60
N GLU A 822 -5.06 20.95 18.66
CA GLU A 822 -5.58 19.66 19.13
C GLU A 822 -6.46 18.96 18.06
N ARG A 823 -7.15 19.74 17.21
CA ARG A 823 -7.87 19.18 16.05
C ARG A 823 -6.93 18.59 15.02
N PHE A 824 -5.82 19.26 14.74
CA PHE A 824 -4.78 18.75 13.85
C PHE A 824 -4.12 17.50 14.41
N PHE A 825 -3.78 17.48 15.70
CA PHE A 825 -3.19 16.30 16.33
C PHE A 825 -4.11 15.09 16.25
N ARG A 826 -5.42 15.27 16.46
CA ARG A 826 -6.42 14.22 16.26
C ARG A 826 -6.44 13.72 14.82
N ALA A 827 -6.58 14.63 13.86
CA ALA A 827 -6.63 14.30 12.44
C ALA A 827 -5.38 13.53 11.98
N PHE A 828 -4.20 14.01 12.38
CA PHE A 828 -2.94 13.35 12.08
C PHE A 828 -2.84 11.97 12.73
N SER A 829 -3.28 11.82 13.97
CA SER A 829 -3.32 10.54 14.69
C SER A 829 -4.26 9.54 14.03
N GLU A 830 -5.45 9.98 13.60
CA GLU A 830 -6.41 9.15 12.87
C GLU A 830 -5.84 8.67 11.54
N LYS A 831 -5.28 9.58 10.72
CA LYS A 831 -4.66 9.23 9.45
C LYS A 831 -3.48 8.25 9.62
N MET A 832 -2.64 8.47 10.63
CA MET A 832 -1.52 7.57 10.93
C MET A 832 -2.00 6.20 11.43
N LEU A 833 -3.05 6.16 12.25
CA LEU A 833 -3.66 4.92 12.70
C LEU A 833 -4.23 4.13 11.53
N ILE A 834 -5.01 4.76 10.63
CA ILE A 834 -5.54 4.14 9.40
C ILE A 834 -4.40 3.50 8.59
N TYR A 835 -3.35 4.28 8.30
CA TYR A 835 -2.22 3.80 7.52
C TYR A 835 -1.47 2.63 8.21
N SER A 836 -1.29 2.70 9.53
CA SER A 836 -0.60 1.66 10.29
C SER A 836 -1.39 0.33 10.32
N LEU A 837 -2.72 0.41 10.44
CA LEU A 837 -3.60 -0.75 10.55
C LEU A 837 -3.96 -1.33 9.17
N GLY A 838 -3.90 -0.53 8.10
CA GLY A 838 -4.32 -0.90 6.75
C GLY A 838 -5.84 -1.11 6.63
N ARG A 839 -6.63 -0.40 7.42
CA ARG A 839 -8.10 -0.41 7.41
C ARG A 839 -8.65 0.95 7.82
N GLY A 840 -9.90 1.23 7.46
CA GLY A 840 -10.64 2.37 8.01
C GLY A 840 -10.85 2.26 9.52
N LEU A 841 -11.06 3.40 10.16
CA LEU A 841 -11.42 3.47 11.57
C LEU A 841 -12.91 3.21 11.73
N GLU A 842 -13.24 2.46 12.77
CA GLU A 842 -14.59 2.32 13.27
C GLU A 842 -14.76 3.16 14.54
N TYR A 843 -16.00 3.32 15.01
CA TYR A 843 -16.30 4.13 16.18
C TYR A 843 -15.41 3.80 17.40
N TYR A 844 -15.16 2.51 17.67
CA TYR A 844 -14.35 2.06 18.81
C TYR A 844 -12.86 2.45 18.72
N ASP A 845 -12.32 2.74 17.52
CA ASP A 845 -10.92 3.14 17.35
C ASP A 845 -10.64 4.54 17.91
N ARG A 846 -11.71 5.34 18.14
CA ARG A 846 -11.61 6.61 18.85
C ARG A 846 -10.82 6.48 20.15
N CYS A 847 -11.00 5.38 20.88
CA CYS A 847 -10.31 5.15 22.14
C CYS A 847 -8.79 5.03 21.97
N ALA A 848 -8.33 4.35 20.92
CA ALA A 848 -6.90 4.29 20.59
C ALA A 848 -6.36 5.67 20.21
N VAL A 849 -7.16 6.50 19.53
CA VAL A 849 -6.81 7.88 19.19
C VAL A 849 -6.71 8.76 20.45
N GLU A 850 -7.66 8.70 21.37
CA GLU A 850 -7.60 9.46 22.63
C GLU A 850 -6.37 9.08 23.46
N ASP A 851 -6.09 7.78 23.59
CA ASP A 851 -4.90 7.29 24.28
C ASP A 851 -3.61 7.83 23.62
N ALA A 852 -3.56 7.83 22.28
CA ALA A 852 -2.45 8.39 21.53
C ALA A 852 -2.29 9.90 21.73
N LEU A 853 -3.38 10.67 21.79
CA LEU A 853 -3.35 12.11 22.05
C LEU A 853 -2.83 12.42 23.47
N ILE A 854 -3.22 11.62 24.47
CA ILE A 854 -2.70 11.76 25.84
C ILE A 854 -1.18 11.50 25.85
N GLN A 855 -0.73 10.43 25.20
CA GLN A 855 0.71 10.12 25.10
C GLN A 855 1.47 11.21 24.36
N LEU A 856 0.92 11.70 23.24
CA LEU A 856 1.52 12.75 22.45
C LEU A 856 1.71 14.03 23.28
N LYS A 857 0.66 14.46 24.00
CA LYS A 857 0.72 15.63 24.89
C LYS A 857 1.76 15.47 25.99
N ASN A 858 1.81 14.30 26.65
CA ASN A 858 2.75 14.03 27.74
C ASN A 858 4.22 13.98 27.29
N ASN A 859 4.46 13.73 26.00
CA ASN A 859 5.80 13.58 25.43
C ASN A 859 6.18 14.74 24.49
N GLY A 860 5.60 15.93 24.70
CA GLY A 860 5.99 17.16 23.98
C GLY A 860 5.61 17.16 22.50
N TYR A 861 4.58 16.41 22.12
CA TYR A 861 4.04 16.31 20.77
C TYR A 861 5.00 15.74 19.71
N ARG A 862 6.01 15.00 20.16
CA ARG A 862 7.02 14.36 19.29
C ARG A 862 6.41 13.33 18.34
N PHE A 863 6.96 13.24 17.13
CA PHE A 863 6.53 12.25 16.14
C PHE A 863 6.64 10.82 16.67
N SER A 864 7.77 10.46 17.31
CA SER A 864 7.97 9.13 17.86
C SER A 864 6.94 8.78 18.93
N ALA A 865 6.48 9.74 19.73
CA ALA A 865 5.49 9.51 20.78
C ALA A 865 4.14 9.03 20.21
N LEU A 866 3.71 9.57 19.07
CA LEU A 866 2.52 9.09 18.36
C LEU A 866 2.71 7.66 17.85
N VAL A 867 3.84 7.41 17.18
CA VAL A 867 4.15 6.07 16.64
C VAL A 867 4.21 5.04 17.76
N GLU A 868 4.90 5.35 18.86
CA GLU A 868 4.98 4.50 20.05
C GLU A 868 3.61 4.23 20.66
N ALA A 869 2.74 5.24 20.74
CA ALA A 869 1.38 5.07 21.26
C ALA A 869 0.52 4.16 20.36
N ILE A 870 0.64 4.31 19.03
CA ILE A 870 -0.06 3.47 18.07
C ILE A 870 0.41 2.02 18.18
N VAL A 871 1.72 1.75 18.12
CA VAL A 871 2.22 0.38 18.07
C VAL A 871 2.03 -0.39 19.38
N THR A 872 1.87 0.33 20.51
CA THR A 872 1.59 -0.27 21.81
C THR A 872 0.08 -0.39 22.11
N SER A 873 -0.79 0.05 21.19
CA SER A 873 -2.24 -0.03 21.35
C SER A 873 -2.80 -1.43 21.09
N ASP A 874 -3.96 -1.73 21.67
CA ASP A 874 -4.69 -2.97 21.39
C ASP A 874 -5.05 -3.10 19.90
N ALA A 875 -5.38 -1.99 19.22
CA ALA A 875 -5.68 -2.00 17.79
C ALA A 875 -4.50 -2.50 16.94
N PHE A 876 -3.27 -2.21 17.37
CA PHE A 876 -2.06 -2.65 16.67
C PHE A 876 -1.59 -4.04 17.10
N LEU A 877 -1.77 -4.42 18.37
CA LEU A 877 -1.25 -5.66 18.93
C LEU A 877 -2.26 -6.81 18.96
N ARG A 878 -3.53 -6.55 18.67
CA ARG A 878 -4.62 -7.54 18.71
C ARG A 878 -5.47 -7.47 17.45
N ARG A 879 -6.37 -8.44 17.30
CA ARG A 879 -7.29 -8.57 16.17
C ARG A 879 -8.62 -9.19 16.62
N ALA A 880 -9.73 -8.61 16.19
CA ALA A 880 -11.09 -9.11 16.39
C ALA A 880 -11.55 -10.06 15.26
N GLY A 881 -12.45 -11.00 15.57
CA GLY A 881 -12.88 -12.06 14.65
C GLY A 881 -14.02 -11.70 13.70
N ARG A 882 -14.97 -10.88 14.15
CA ARG A 882 -16.04 -10.35 13.29
C ARG A 882 -15.84 -8.85 13.13
N ARG A 883 -16.09 -8.39 11.91
CA ARG A 883 -16.36 -6.98 11.64
C ARG A 883 -17.87 -6.88 11.67
N ASP A 884 -18.42 -6.00 12.51
CA ASP A 884 -19.86 -5.69 12.49
C ASP A 884 -20.14 -4.87 11.22
N LEU A 885 -20.08 -5.54 10.07
CA LEU A 885 -20.38 -4.95 8.78
C LEU A 885 -21.90 -4.86 8.68
N VAL A 886 -22.43 -3.63 8.74
CA VAL A 886 -23.76 -3.35 8.18
C VAL A 886 -23.67 -3.67 6.69
N PRO A 887 -24.57 -4.48 6.12
CA PRO A 887 -24.60 -4.70 4.68
C PRO A 887 -24.73 -3.36 3.97
N GLU A 888 -23.83 -3.04 3.05
CA GLU A 888 -24.04 -1.94 2.12
C GLU A 888 -25.41 -2.16 1.45
N ALA A 889 -26.31 -1.21 1.61
CA ALA A 889 -27.56 -1.19 0.87
C ALA A 889 -27.19 -1.17 -0.62
N GLY A 890 -27.41 -2.30 -1.29
CA GLY A 890 -27.13 -2.43 -2.71
C GLY A 890 -27.77 -1.26 -3.46
N SER A 891 -26.97 -0.58 -4.26
CA SER A 891 -27.45 0.29 -5.33
C SER A 891 -28.25 -0.56 -6.32
N GLY A 892 -29.52 -0.77 -6.03
CA GLY A 892 -30.47 -1.36 -6.94
C GLY A 892 -30.96 -0.33 -7.94
N GLY A 893 -30.71 -0.57 -9.23
CA GLY A 893 -31.42 0.07 -10.35
C GLY A 893 -30.58 1.01 -11.20
#